data_AF-A0A947Z9W9-F1
#
_entry.id   AF-A0A947Z9W9-F1
#
_cell.length_a   1.000
_cell.length_b   1.000
_cell.length_c   1.000
_cell.angle_alpha   90.00
_cell.angle_beta   90.00
_cell.angle_gamma   90.00
#
_symmetry.space_group_name_H-M   'P 1'
#
loop_
_entity.id
_entity.type
_entity.pdbx_description
1 polymer ?
#
loop_
_entity_poly.entity_id
_entity_poly.type
_entity_poly.pdbx_seq_one_letter_code
_entity_poly.pdbx_strand_id
1 'polypeptide(L)'
;MGKYFIATILVAALTLSNTADAQERDFQEGALIIPMDLTYQDSGVFQAYGLIFQLLRQGITVYWVIDPDKSWHTAACDEAGDECAWDCEEEGSGIKCPYPTASPDMYASAEVVWDNSQTRPPLTVISLHGYRGGPFVIDATEAAAAMEVIDIWNTPDLWAANPWADRAVFEIVSVHEVSALFSGNVRKTMTAAPSIAVFSDGNEDIATGYLRAAGIPQSNGNEFPAAKCGVGTCGPGTQNPDMLTVESIMGEMGTCDAPNYDHRNGALFTQDGAPAYCQIMSMHWNVNDRETVECDGGACGATQADCNSKQITYHGHEVVAEVRQFLQHKTHFFAECQAVNAYENTAPNSLWPFLDDDQRDGHFLTTLGINPDCPCTDGDFECIPLGCDDGTRDCCMAKNDKEKGAGFMIAAQPDSNTLQILHPEVPYMQMDGLFQTVGGSEPAYNLSAYLGTEYKNDMDVTFITGPLGPGDSDVWMTGYIDGACSIVEDDVNLPGDCTKGKVSYLGGHEYSTSLPLSSNGDSQGTRLFLNALFEADCVSAGGQPQLSLSWQGTNPLPSTEAMLPVTSRYTLMFSNSGGAAAQDAQLAVFVPAQVSVPDFEEGATDDGTILTWTLGSIGESGSTSPAPSGSRWLDISADSFGDVPLEAVLTYRVGVSTREMTSPFLLRVMLDTDNDGVPDEFDPEPLDPTLCGDADFNGCDDCGPQDDCQGDPDGGVPDADTGTSNDAGGGCSCTTGGGSSLPLTPLILLMVLVLVGRRRGF
;
A
#
# COMPACT_ATOMS: atom_id res chain seq x y z
N MET A 1 18.33 65.86 23.14
CA MET A 1 18.69 64.46 23.48
C MET A 1 17.39 63.69 23.61
N GLY A 2 17.18 62.70 22.75
CA GLY A 2 15.95 61.89 22.70
C GLY A 2 15.93 61.10 21.40
N LYS A 3 16.54 59.91 21.44
CA LYS A 3 16.63 58.95 20.33
C LYS A 3 15.31 58.16 20.27
N TYR A 4 14.66 58.12 19.11
CA TYR A 4 13.65 57.10 18.81
C TYR A 4 14.33 56.00 17.98
N PHE A 5 14.51 54.85 18.61
CA PHE A 5 14.89 53.60 17.97
C PHE A 5 13.63 53.02 17.31
N ILE A 6 13.65 52.85 15.99
CA ILE A 6 12.70 51.99 15.29
C ILE A 6 13.30 50.59 15.35
N ALA A 7 12.66 49.69 16.10
CA ALA A 7 12.99 48.26 16.11
C ALA A 7 12.41 47.63 14.85
N THR A 8 13.27 47.27 13.91
CA THR A 8 12.92 46.39 12.78
C THR A 8 12.85 44.96 13.34
N ILE A 9 11.64 44.41 13.45
CA ILE A 9 11.44 42.99 13.72
C ILE A 9 11.80 42.24 12.44
N LEU A 10 12.95 41.59 12.45
CA LEU A 10 13.35 40.62 11.43
C LEU A 10 12.57 39.33 11.73
N VAL A 11 11.48 39.08 11.01
CA VAL A 11 10.85 37.75 11.01
C VAL A 11 11.76 36.86 10.17
N ALA A 12 12.64 36.13 10.84
CA ALA A 12 13.29 34.98 10.22
C ALA A 12 12.20 33.95 9.96
N ALA A 13 11.81 33.78 8.71
CA ALA A 13 11.09 32.60 8.29
C ALA A 13 12.05 31.42 8.48
N LEU A 14 11.91 30.70 9.59
CA LEU A 14 12.38 29.33 9.67
C LEU A 14 11.56 28.55 8.64
N THR A 15 12.16 28.31 7.49
CA THR A 15 11.80 27.14 6.68
C THR A 15 12.21 25.95 7.53
N LEU A 16 11.26 25.39 8.28
CA LEU A 16 11.37 24.00 8.71
C LEU A 16 11.37 23.20 7.41
N SER A 17 12.53 22.67 7.03
CA SER A 17 12.56 21.51 6.16
C SER A 17 11.85 20.41 6.93
N ASN A 18 10.65 20.03 6.49
CA ASN A 18 10.08 18.76 6.91
C ASN A 18 10.86 17.69 6.15
N THR A 19 11.94 17.19 6.74
CA THR A 19 12.44 15.85 6.39
C THR A 19 11.36 14.85 6.78
N ALA A 20 11.09 13.81 5.99
CA ALA A 20 10.21 12.73 6.42
C ALA A 20 10.91 11.96 7.54
N ASP A 21 10.67 12.41 8.77
CA ASP A 21 11.11 11.72 9.96
C ASP A 21 10.18 10.54 10.24
N ALA A 22 10.78 9.40 10.57
CA ALA A 22 10.08 8.29 11.20
C ALA A 22 9.32 8.80 12.44
N GLN A 23 8.15 8.22 12.73
CA GLN A 23 7.37 8.68 13.87
C GLN A 23 7.90 8.04 15.15
N GLU A 24 8.54 8.83 16.02
CA GLU A 24 8.89 8.38 17.36
C GLU A 24 7.62 7.93 18.11
N ARG A 25 7.67 6.70 18.66
CA ARG A 25 6.58 6.08 19.41
C ARG A 25 7.11 5.39 20.66
N ASP A 26 6.39 5.57 21.76
CA ASP A 26 6.61 4.82 22.99
C ASP A 26 5.89 3.46 22.94
N PHE A 27 6.63 2.40 23.24
CA PHE A 27 6.10 1.05 23.41
C PHE A 27 6.15 0.69 24.90
N GLN A 28 5.00 0.26 25.43
CA GLN A 28 4.83 -0.05 26.85
C GLN A 28 5.43 -1.43 27.20
N GLU A 29 5.64 -1.66 28.50
CA GLU A 29 5.89 -3.01 29.04
C GLU A 29 4.81 -3.99 28.55
N GLY A 30 5.24 -5.20 28.18
CA GLY A 30 4.39 -6.24 27.57
C GLY A 30 4.26 -6.16 26.05
N ALA A 31 4.84 -5.14 25.39
CA ALA A 31 4.99 -5.15 23.93
C ALA A 31 5.90 -6.31 23.49
N LEU A 32 5.75 -6.79 22.25
CA LEU A 32 6.56 -7.88 21.71
C LEU A 32 7.55 -7.36 20.68
N ILE A 33 8.77 -7.88 20.71
CA ILE A 33 9.82 -7.60 19.72
C ILE A 33 10.15 -8.90 18.99
N ILE A 34 10.12 -8.86 17.65
CA ILE A 34 10.69 -9.89 16.78
C ILE A 34 12.05 -9.33 16.32
N PRO A 35 13.17 -9.79 16.91
CA PRO A 35 14.50 -9.34 16.53
C PRO A 35 14.82 -9.76 15.10
N MET A 36 15.65 -8.98 14.41
CA MET A 36 16.09 -9.23 13.03
C MET A 36 17.63 -9.19 12.89
N ASP A 37 18.34 -9.15 14.02
CA ASP A 37 19.80 -9.20 14.12
C ASP A 37 20.32 -10.64 14.22
N LEU A 38 21.61 -10.84 13.92
CA LEU A 38 22.25 -12.16 13.99
C LEU A 38 22.43 -12.68 15.42
N THR A 39 22.30 -11.84 16.46
CA THR A 39 22.47 -12.29 17.86
C THR A 39 21.28 -13.12 18.31
N TYR A 40 20.08 -12.77 17.84
CA TYR A 40 18.84 -13.43 18.25
C TYR A 40 18.06 -14.09 17.11
N GLN A 41 18.29 -13.75 15.84
CA GLN A 41 17.47 -14.22 14.72
C GLN A 41 18.25 -14.94 13.61
N ASP A 42 19.50 -15.35 13.86
CA ASP A 42 20.41 -15.95 12.87
C ASP A 42 19.84 -17.09 12.01
N SER A 43 19.06 -18.00 12.60
CA SER A 43 18.42 -19.14 11.92
C SER A 43 16.92 -18.95 11.69
N GLY A 44 16.30 -17.95 12.31
CA GLY A 44 14.84 -17.80 12.27
C GLY A 44 14.38 -16.70 11.31
N VAL A 45 15.32 -16.00 10.67
CA VAL A 45 15.07 -14.71 9.99
C VAL A 45 14.03 -14.80 8.87
N PHE A 46 14.06 -15.84 8.03
CA PHE A 46 13.09 -15.97 6.94
C PHE A 46 11.70 -16.27 7.48
N GLN A 47 11.62 -17.17 8.46
CA GLN A 47 10.37 -17.52 9.13
C GLN A 47 9.78 -16.35 9.93
N ALA A 48 10.59 -15.35 10.32
CA ALA A 48 10.10 -14.13 10.93
C ALA A 48 9.19 -13.35 9.95
N TYR A 49 9.56 -13.26 8.67
CA TYR A 49 8.69 -12.63 7.66
C TYR A 49 7.37 -13.39 7.45
N GLY A 50 7.40 -14.73 7.48
CA GLY A 50 6.17 -15.53 7.48
C GLY A 50 5.30 -15.31 8.71
N LEU A 51 5.91 -15.17 9.89
CA LEU A 51 5.19 -14.80 11.09
C LEU A 51 4.56 -13.41 10.94
N ILE A 52 5.28 -12.40 10.43
CA ILE A 52 4.73 -11.06 10.16
C ILE A 52 3.53 -11.17 9.21
N PHE A 53 3.64 -11.94 8.13
CA PHE A 53 2.53 -12.19 7.22
C PHE A 53 1.29 -12.72 7.96
N GLN A 54 1.45 -13.72 8.82
CA GLN A 54 0.32 -14.33 9.53
C GLN A 54 -0.27 -13.44 10.62
N LEU A 55 0.56 -12.64 11.30
CA LEU A 55 0.09 -11.62 12.25
C LEU A 55 -0.80 -10.60 11.54
N LEU A 56 -0.32 -10.04 10.42
CA LEU A 56 -1.06 -9.07 9.62
C LEU A 56 -2.34 -9.67 9.03
N ARG A 57 -2.29 -10.92 8.58
CA ARG A 57 -3.46 -11.64 8.06
C ARG A 57 -4.55 -11.83 9.12
N GLN A 58 -4.16 -11.98 10.37
CA GLN A 58 -5.06 -12.10 11.53
C GLN A 58 -5.43 -10.74 12.13
N GLY A 59 -5.03 -9.65 11.49
CA GLY A 59 -5.44 -8.30 11.84
C GLY A 59 -4.64 -7.65 12.94
N ILE A 60 -3.50 -8.23 13.33
CA ILE A 60 -2.57 -7.65 14.32
C ILE A 60 -1.72 -6.60 13.63
N THR A 61 -1.58 -5.42 14.24
CA THR A 61 -0.72 -4.35 13.71
C THR A 61 0.74 -4.66 14.03
N VAL A 62 1.61 -4.46 13.03
CA VAL A 62 3.06 -4.64 13.20
C VAL A 62 3.77 -3.33 12.85
N TYR A 63 4.66 -2.88 13.73
CA TYR A 63 5.48 -1.69 13.56
C TYR A 63 6.89 -2.09 13.14
N TRP A 64 7.36 -1.55 12.01
CA TRP A 64 8.75 -1.70 11.58
C TRP A 64 9.55 -0.52 12.13
N VAL A 65 10.42 -0.81 13.10
CA VAL A 65 11.20 0.22 13.82
C VAL A 65 12.58 0.31 13.22
N ILE A 66 12.93 1.50 12.71
CA ILE A 66 14.20 1.78 12.05
C ILE A 66 14.65 3.19 12.46
N ASP A 67 15.90 3.31 12.87
CA ASP A 67 16.49 4.61 13.23
C ASP A 67 16.75 5.43 11.94
N PRO A 68 16.22 6.67 11.81
CA PRO A 68 16.52 7.51 10.66
C PRO A 68 18.00 7.92 10.57
N ASP A 69 18.74 7.90 11.68
CA ASP A 69 20.17 8.23 11.72
C ASP A 69 21.06 6.98 11.60
N LYS A 70 20.50 5.88 11.11
CA LYS A 70 21.20 4.60 11.02
C LYS A 70 22.41 4.69 10.09
N SER A 71 23.49 4.01 10.50
CA SER A 71 24.75 3.98 9.76
C SER A 71 25.21 2.54 9.53
N TRP A 72 25.99 2.32 8.48
CA TRP A 72 26.56 1.02 8.15
C TRP A 72 28.07 0.99 8.45
N HIS A 73 28.52 -0.05 9.13
CA HIS A 73 29.94 -0.33 9.36
C HIS A 73 30.41 -1.48 8.46
N THR A 74 31.26 -1.17 7.48
CA THR A 74 31.67 -2.12 6.43
C THR A 74 32.65 -3.19 6.90
N ALA A 75 33.48 -2.89 7.89
CA ALA A 75 34.39 -3.84 8.52
C ALA A 75 33.73 -4.54 9.72
N ALA A 76 34.34 -5.62 10.21
CA ALA A 76 33.94 -6.20 11.49
C ALA A 76 34.12 -5.17 12.61
N CYS A 77 33.07 -4.94 13.39
CA CYS A 77 33.05 -3.96 14.48
C CYS A 77 34.00 -4.27 15.65
N ASP A 78 34.68 -5.41 15.65
CA ASP A 78 35.66 -5.83 16.66
C ASP A 78 37.12 -5.64 16.19
N GLU A 79 37.34 -5.00 15.03
CA GLU A 79 38.69 -4.70 14.55
C GLU A 79 39.35 -3.62 15.42
N ALA A 80 40.52 -3.94 15.98
CA ALA A 80 41.20 -3.07 16.93
C ALA A 80 41.58 -1.72 16.28
N GLY A 81 40.95 -0.64 16.76
CA GLY A 81 41.13 0.73 16.25
C GLY A 81 40.07 1.18 15.26
N ASP A 82 39.14 0.30 14.88
CA ASP A 82 37.97 0.54 14.03
C ASP A 82 36.73 -0.11 14.68
N GLU A 83 36.65 -0.04 16.01
CA GLU A 83 35.55 -0.65 16.77
C GLU A 83 34.29 0.23 16.68
N CYS A 84 33.14 -0.42 16.57
CA CYS A 84 31.86 0.27 16.61
C CYS A 84 31.55 0.83 18.01
N ALA A 85 30.79 1.93 18.05
CA ALA A 85 30.42 2.57 19.31
C ALA A 85 29.48 1.70 20.17
N TRP A 86 28.61 0.92 19.53
CA TRP A 86 27.65 0.02 20.17
C TRP A 86 28.23 -1.37 20.43
N ASP A 87 27.60 -2.12 21.32
CA ASP A 87 27.93 -3.53 21.55
C ASP A 87 27.03 -4.45 20.72
N CYS A 88 27.48 -5.69 20.50
CA CYS A 88 26.74 -6.70 19.75
C CYS A 88 25.73 -7.44 20.63
N GLU A 89 26.11 -7.75 21.88
CA GLU A 89 25.23 -8.38 22.86
C GLU A 89 24.47 -7.31 23.66
N GLU A 90 24.52 -7.36 24.99
CA GLU A 90 23.96 -6.31 25.84
C GLU A 90 24.80 -5.03 25.76
N GLU A 91 24.12 -3.88 25.76
CA GLU A 91 24.76 -2.57 25.71
C GLU A 91 25.57 -2.32 26.99
N GLY A 92 26.85 -1.97 26.83
CA GLY A 92 27.82 -1.80 27.92
C GLY A 92 28.61 -3.06 28.28
N SER A 93 28.41 -4.17 27.57
CA SER A 93 29.19 -5.41 27.73
C SER A 93 30.63 -5.30 27.21
N GLY A 94 30.87 -4.41 26.25
CA GLY A 94 32.12 -4.29 25.51
C GLY A 94 32.36 -5.42 24.49
N ILE A 95 31.37 -6.28 24.24
CA ILE A 95 31.46 -7.34 23.23
C ILE A 95 31.05 -6.74 21.87
N LYS A 96 32.00 -6.61 20.95
CA LYS A 96 31.79 -6.05 19.61
C LYS A 96 31.39 -7.11 18.58
N CYS A 97 30.75 -6.68 17.50
CA CYS A 97 30.30 -7.58 16.45
C CYS A 97 31.48 -8.07 15.59
N PRO A 98 31.70 -9.38 15.43
CA PRO A 98 32.80 -9.92 14.61
C PRO A 98 32.49 -9.90 13.10
N TYR A 99 31.56 -9.05 12.67
CA TYR A 99 31.04 -8.98 11.31
C TYR A 99 30.58 -7.54 10.95
N PRO A 100 30.47 -7.20 9.65
CA PRO A 100 29.88 -5.95 9.20
C PRO A 100 28.42 -5.83 9.64
N THR A 101 28.03 -4.68 10.16
CA THR A 101 26.70 -4.47 10.74
C THR A 101 26.30 -3.00 10.70
N ALA A 102 25.00 -2.76 10.83
CA ALA A 102 24.46 -1.42 11.00
C ALA A 102 24.46 -1.00 12.48
N SER A 103 24.34 0.30 12.75
CA SER A 103 24.00 0.77 14.09
C SER A 103 22.62 0.24 14.54
N PRO A 104 22.39 0.09 15.86
CA PRO A 104 21.08 -0.30 16.40
C PRO A 104 19.94 0.62 15.95
N ASP A 105 18.77 0.03 15.72
CA ASP A 105 17.51 0.72 15.40
C ASP A 105 16.80 1.24 16.66
N MET A 106 16.95 0.51 17.76
CA MET A 106 16.35 0.82 19.06
C MET A 106 17.06 0.07 20.17
N TYR A 107 16.94 0.59 21.41
CA TYR A 107 17.43 -0.10 22.60
C TYR A 107 16.25 -0.46 23.51
N ALA A 108 16.16 -1.72 23.93
CA ALA A 108 15.10 -2.16 24.83
C ALA A 108 15.59 -3.21 25.83
N SER A 109 15.00 -3.19 27.02
CA SER A 109 15.09 -4.26 28.01
C SER A 109 13.92 -5.23 27.81
N ALA A 110 14.18 -6.52 27.85
CA ALA A 110 13.19 -7.53 27.51
C ALA A 110 13.43 -8.86 28.22
N GLU A 111 12.53 -9.81 28.03
CA GLU A 111 12.71 -11.22 28.39
C GLU A 111 12.48 -12.09 27.16
N VAL A 112 13.26 -13.17 27.04
CA VAL A 112 13.08 -14.14 25.95
C VAL A 112 11.77 -14.88 26.12
N VAL A 113 10.94 -14.92 25.07
CA VAL A 113 9.74 -15.76 24.97
C VAL A 113 10.04 -16.99 24.12
N TRP A 114 10.58 -16.76 22.92
CA TRP A 114 11.06 -17.78 21.99
C TRP A 114 12.50 -17.45 21.58
N ASP A 115 13.32 -18.47 21.37
CA ASP A 115 14.73 -18.34 20.95
C ASP A 115 15.03 -19.37 19.85
N ASN A 116 15.42 -18.88 18.68
CA ASN A 116 15.68 -19.70 17.49
C ASN A 116 16.83 -20.69 17.70
N SER A 117 17.83 -20.31 18.48
CA SER A 117 19.00 -21.12 18.79
C SER A 117 18.70 -22.20 19.83
N GLN A 118 17.57 -22.08 20.54
CA GLN A 118 17.16 -22.90 21.68
C GLN A 118 18.23 -22.97 22.78
N THR A 119 19.08 -21.96 22.88
CA THR A 119 20.12 -21.86 23.90
C THR A 119 19.70 -20.98 25.07
N ARG A 120 18.76 -20.05 24.83
CA ARG A 120 18.21 -19.15 25.84
C ARG A 120 16.81 -19.64 26.24
N PRO A 121 16.61 -20.15 27.47
CA PRO A 121 15.28 -20.57 27.89
C PRO A 121 14.33 -19.36 28.01
N PRO A 122 13.01 -19.57 27.95
CA PRO A 122 12.03 -18.52 28.23
C PRO A 122 12.28 -17.86 29.59
N LEU A 123 11.95 -16.57 29.70
CA LEU A 123 12.23 -15.69 30.85
C LEU A 123 13.72 -15.39 31.08
N THR A 124 14.59 -15.68 30.10
CA THR A 124 15.96 -15.16 30.13
C THR A 124 15.92 -13.64 30.01
N VAL A 125 16.44 -12.95 31.02
CA VAL A 125 16.48 -11.49 31.07
C VAL A 125 17.46 -10.95 30.04
N ILE A 126 17.02 -9.93 29.30
CA ILE A 126 17.81 -9.09 28.40
C ILE A 126 17.82 -7.69 29.03
N SER A 127 18.95 -7.32 29.63
CA SER A 127 19.05 -6.12 30.47
C SER A 127 18.90 -4.84 29.66
N LEU A 128 19.57 -4.76 28.51
CA LEU A 128 19.44 -3.70 27.51
C LEU A 128 20.14 -4.17 26.23
N HIS A 129 19.41 -4.31 25.13
CA HIS A 129 19.98 -4.71 23.85
C HIS A 129 19.67 -3.69 22.77
N GLY A 130 20.67 -3.34 21.97
CA GLY A 130 20.50 -2.56 20.75
C GLY A 130 20.04 -3.47 19.61
N TYR A 131 18.75 -3.53 19.32
CA TYR A 131 18.23 -4.36 18.23
C TYR A 131 18.64 -3.78 16.88
N ARG A 132 19.01 -4.64 15.93
CA ARG A 132 19.51 -4.26 14.59
C ARG A 132 18.70 -4.94 13.48
N GLY A 133 18.95 -4.50 12.25
CA GLY A 133 18.37 -5.11 11.06
C GLY A 133 16.87 -4.86 10.89
N GLY A 134 16.34 -3.78 11.47
CA GLY A 134 14.94 -3.39 11.35
C GLY A 134 14.01 -4.35 12.11
N PRO A 135 14.07 -4.38 13.45
CA PRO A 135 13.19 -5.21 14.26
C PRO A 135 11.71 -4.86 14.06
N PHE A 136 10.84 -5.86 14.21
CA PHE A 136 9.40 -5.67 14.21
C PHE A 136 8.87 -5.62 15.64
N VAL A 137 7.92 -4.72 15.90
CA VAL A 137 7.33 -4.52 17.23
C VAL A 137 5.81 -4.63 17.15
N ILE A 138 5.21 -5.29 18.14
CA ILE A 138 3.76 -5.41 18.33
C ILE A 138 3.41 -4.70 19.63
N ASP A 139 2.37 -3.86 19.59
CA ASP A 139 1.95 -3.08 20.76
C ASP A 139 1.46 -3.99 21.90
N ALA A 140 1.71 -3.57 23.14
CA ALA A 140 1.28 -4.29 24.34
C ALA A 140 -0.24 -4.56 24.36
N THR A 141 -1.03 -3.69 23.73
CA THR A 141 -2.49 -3.86 23.61
C THR A 141 -2.91 -5.02 22.71
N GLU A 142 -2.06 -5.46 21.79
CA GLU A 142 -2.30 -6.58 20.87
C GLU A 142 -1.46 -7.82 21.21
N ALA A 143 -0.49 -7.71 22.14
CA ALA A 143 0.46 -8.76 22.49
C ALA A 143 -0.20 -10.10 22.83
N ALA A 144 -1.33 -10.10 23.56
CA ALA A 144 -2.03 -11.35 23.90
C ALA A 144 -2.59 -12.08 22.68
N ALA A 145 -3.18 -11.34 21.72
CA ALA A 145 -3.67 -11.92 20.47
C ALA A 145 -2.51 -12.38 19.57
N ALA A 146 -1.42 -11.60 19.54
CA ALA A 146 -0.22 -11.97 18.82
C ALA A 146 0.46 -13.22 19.36
N MET A 147 0.52 -13.39 20.68
CA MET A 147 1.11 -14.58 21.28
C MET A 147 0.39 -15.87 20.89
N GLU A 148 -0.94 -15.85 20.70
CA GLU A 148 -1.68 -17.01 20.19
C GLU A 148 -1.17 -17.42 18.80
N VAL A 149 -0.98 -16.44 17.91
CA VAL A 149 -0.44 -16.67 16.56
C VAL A 149 1.01 -17.16 16.62
N ILE A 150 1.84 -16.52 17.44
CA ILE A 150 3.26 -16.82 17.60
C ILE A 150 3.47 -18.24 18.12
N ASP A 151 2.73 -18.63 19.16
CA ASP A 151 2.84 -19.95 19.77
C ASP A 151 2.43 -21.05 18.79
N ILE A 152 1.37 -20.82 18.00
CA ILE A 152 0.96 -21.74 16.93
C ILE A 152 2.04 -21.81 15.85
N TRP A 153 2.58 -20.67 15.42
CA TRP A 153 3.61 -20.60 14.38
C TRP A 153 4.88 -21.38 14.76
N ASN A 154 5.34 -21.21 16.01
CA ASN A 154 6.56 -21.83 16.53
C ASN A 154 6.36 -23.27 17.04
N THR A 155 5.12 -23.80 17.06
CA THR A 155 4.82 -25.14 17.59
C THR A 155 4.19 -26.05 16.52
N PRO A 156 4.98 -26.89 15.81
CA PRO A 156 4.47 -27.79 14.78
C PRO A 156 3.33 -28.74 15.22
N ASP A 157 3.31 -29.13 16.49
CA ASP A 157 2.24 -29.97 17.05
C ASP A 157 0.85 -29.30 17.01
N LEU A 158 0.78 -27.96 16.85
CA LEU A 158 -0.46 -27.20 16.76
C LEU A 158 -0.98 -27.00 15.34
N TRP A 159 -0.19 -27.31 14.30
CA TRP A 159 -0.55 -27.00 12.90
C TRP A 159 -1.72 -27.84 12.38
N ALA A 160 -1.90 -29.07 12.87
CA ALA A 160 -3.04 -29.89 12.47
C ALA A 160 -4.39 -29.26 12.88
N ALA A 161 -4.41 -28.51 13.98
CA ALA A 161 -5.58 -27.74 14.42
C ALA A 161 -5.64 -26.34 13.77
N ASN A 162 -4.50 -25.87 13.24
CA ASN A 162 -4.31 -24.55 12.66
C ASN A 162 -3.63 -24.66 11.28
N PRO A 163 -4.32 -25.15 10.24
CA PRO A 163 -3.69 -25.46 8.97
C PRO A 163 -3.03 -24.26 8.26
N TRP A 164 -3.40 -23.03 8.65
CA TRP A 164 -2.77 -21.81 8.14
C TRP A 164 -1.28 -21.67 8.52
N ALA A 165 -0.83 -22.40 9.55
CA ALA A 165 0.56 -22.41 10.02
C ALA A 165 1.41 -23.55 9.41
N ASP A 166 0.77 -24.51 8.72
CA ASP A 166 1.43 -25.68 8.14
C ASP A 166 2.33 -25.27 6.97
N ARG A 167 3.56 -25.79 6.96
CA ARG A 167 4.62 -25.41 6.01
C ARG A 167 5.75 -26.42 5.97
N ALA A 168 6.42 -26.54 4.82
CA ALA A 168 7.46 -27.53 4.62
C ALA A 168 8.83 -27.16 5.22
N VAL A 169 9.10 -25.86 5.38
CA VAL A 169 10.33 -25.33 5.99
C VAL A 169 9.98 -24.76 7.37
N PHE A 170 10.72 -25.18 8.40
CA PHE A 170 10.46 -24.79 9.77
C PHE A 170 11.75 -24.37 10.47
N GLU A 171 11.72 -23.16 11.02
CA GLU A 171 12.68 -22.65 11.99
C GLU A 171 11.89 -21.90 13.07
N ILE A 172 12.39 -21.93 14.30
CA ILE A 172 11.80 -21.16 15.39
C ILE A 172 12.10 -19.68 15.16
N VAL A 173 11.09 -18.84 15.30
CA VAL A 173 11.25 -17.39 15.30
C VAL A 173 11.45 -16.91 16.73
N SER A 174 12.56 -16.20 17.00
CA SER A 174 12.75 -15.60 18.32
C SER A 174 11.75 -14.47 18.54
N VAL A 175 11.28 -14.36 19.77
CA VAL A 175 10.36 -13.31 20.21
C VAL A 175 10.75 -12.92 21.62
N HIS A 176 10.81 -11.62 21.89
CA HIS A 176 11.06 -11.08 23.21
C HIS A 176 9.85 -10.27 23.69
N GLU A 177 9.59 -10.30 25.00
CA GLU A 177 8.59 -9.48 25.66
C GLU A 177 9.28 -8.33 26.38
N VAL A 178 8.82 -7.11 26.13
CA VAL A 178 9.41 -5.87 26.64
C VAL A 178 9.16 -5.76 28.14
N SER A 179 10.24 -5.58 28.92
CA SER A 179 10.18 -5.52 30.39
C SER A 179 10.13 -4.10 30.95
N ALA A 180 10.35 -3.10 30.11
CA ALA A 180 10.27 -1.69 30.46
C ALA A 180 9.94 -0.85 29.23
N LEU A 181 9.27 0.29 29.43
CA LEU A 181 8.97 1.24 28.36
C LEU A 181 10.26 1.63 27.61
N PHE A 182 10.17 1.66 26.28
CA PHE A 182 11.18 2.22 25.40
C PHE A 182 10.54 3.04 24.28
N SER A 183 11.33 3.88 23.63
CA SER A 183 10.92 4.68 22.47
C SER A 183 11.64 4.15 21.23
N GLY A 184 10.93 4.08 20.11
CA GLY A 184 11.48 3.66 18.82
C GLY A 184 10.91 4.46 17.66
N ASN A 185 11.69 4.64 16.62
CA ASN A 185 11.30 5.34 15.41
C ASN A 185 10.53 4.40 14.46
N VAL A 186 9.22 4.57 14.39
CA VAL A 186 8.37 3.77 13.50
C VAL A 186 8.50 4.31 12.08
N ARG A 187 9.18 3.56 11.21
CA ARG A 187 9.30 3.88 9.79
C ARG A 187 8.08 3.40 9.01
N LYS A 188 7.52 2.24 9.39
CA LYS A 188 6.31 1.70 8.75
C LYS A 188 5.34 1.10 9.77
N THR A 189 4.06 1.47 9.64
CA THR A 189 2.95 0.81 10.34
C THR A 189 2.23 -0.12 9.36
N MET A 190 2.35 -1.42 9.58
CA MET A 190 1.81 -2.47 8.71
C MET A 190 0.50 -2.99 9.29
N THR A 191 -0.53 -3.09 8.44
CA THR A 191 -1.89 -3.45 8.87
C THR A 191 -2.57 -4.48 7.97
N ALA A 192 -1.93 -4.91 6.88
CA ALA A 192 -2.49 -5.93 5.99
C ALA A 192 -1.40 -6.83 5.42
N ALA A 193 -1.69 -8.13 5.34
CA ALA A 193 -0.81 -9.09 4.67
C ALA A 193 -0.91 -8.91 3.15
N PRO A 194 0.22 -8.77 2.42
CA PRO A 194 0.21 -8.52 0.99
C PRO A 194 -0.40 -9.69 0.20
N SER A 195 -1.12 -9.40 -0.88
CA SER A 195 -1.38 -10.39 -1.94
C SER A 195 -0.22 -10.41 -2.92
N ILE A 196 0.27 -11.60 -3.26
CA ILE A 196 1.54 -11.82 -3.94
C ILE A 196 1.28 -12.54 -5.24
N ALA A 197 1.81 -12.05 -6.35
CA ALA A 197 1.89 -12.75 -7.62
C ALA A 197 3.35 -13.14 -7.92
N VAL A 198 3.55 -14.35 -8.43
CA VAL A 198 4.84 -14.83 -8.93
C VAL A 198 4.71 -15.04 -10.44
N PHE A 199 5.53 -14.33 -11.21
CA PHE A 199 5.56 -14.51 -12.65
C PHE A 199 6.25 -15.85 -12.99
N SER A 200 5.51 -16.73 -13.64
CA SER A 200 5.92 -18.04 -14.16
C SER A 200 6.80 -17.87 -15.40
N ASP A 201 7.97 -17.27 -15.20
CA ASP A 201 8.91 -16.88 -16.24
C ASP A 201 9.90 -18.00 -16.65
N GLY A 202 9.66 -19.20 -16.16
CA GLY A 202 10.53 -20.37 -16.34
C GLY A 202 11.58 -20.52 -15.24
N ASN A 203 11.71 -19.60 -14.29
CA ASN A 203 12.55 -19.70 -13.08
C ASN A 203 11.84 -19.16 -11.83
N GLU A 204 10.51 -19.21 -11.85
CA GLU A 204 9.64 -18.84 -10.73
C GLU A 204 9.89 -19.65 -9.46
N ASP A 205 10.52 -20.81 -9.56
CA ASP A 205 10.90 -21.66 -8.42
C ASP A 205 11.93 -21.01 -7.50
N ILE A 206 12.66 -19.99 -7.97
CA ILE A 206 13.54 -19.16 -7.14
C ILE A 206 12.70 -18.31 -6.19
N ALA A 207 11.72 -17.58 -6.73
CA ALA A 207 10.78 -16.77 -5.95
C ALA A 207 9.98 -17.62 -4.97
N THR A 208 9.42 -18.74 -5.45
CA THR A 208 8.69 -19.65 -4.56
C THR A 208 9.62 -20.27 -3.53
N GLY A 209 10.89 -20.52 -3.86
CA GLY A 209 11.93 -20.94 -2.91
C GLY A 209 12.07 -19.97 -1.74
N TYR A 210 12.15 -18.67 -2.01
CA TYR A 210 12.22 -17.63 -0.97
C TYR A 210 10.94 -17.57 -0.13
N LEU A 211 9.77 -17.58 -0.77
CA LEU A 211 8.47 -17.55 -0.07
C LEU A 211 8.25 -18.79 0.79
N ARG A 212 8.66 -19.97 0.32
CA ARG A 212 8.63 -21.22 1.08
C ARG A 212 9.60 -21.22 2.26
N ALA A 213 10.80 -20.68 2.08
CA ALA A 213 11.76 -20.50 3.17
C ALA A 213 11.23 -19.56 4.25
N ALA A 214 10.39 -18.59 3.88
CA ALA A 214 9.67 -17.73 4.81
C ALA A 214 8.38 -18.36 5.36
N GLY A 215 7.82 -19.38 4.72
CA GLY A 215 6.52 -19.96 5.09
C GLY A 215 5.32 -19.11 4.66
N ILE A 216 5.49 -18.26 3.64
CA ILE A 216 4.43 -17.39 3.12
C ILE A 216 3.61 -18.18 2.08
N PRO A 217 2.29 -18.37 2.29
CA PRO A 217 1.44 -19.11 1.37
C PRO A 217 0.90 -18.24 0.25
N GLN A 218 0.29 -18.90 -0.74
CA GLN A 218 -0.58 -18.30 -1.73
C GLN A 218 -1.87 -17.76 -1.10
N SER A 219 -2.60 -16.95 -1.85
CA SER A 219 -3.90 -16.35 -1.53
C SER A 219 -4.96 -17.39 -1.18
N ASN A 220 -4.89 -18.59 -1.77
CA ASN A 220 -5.75 -19.72 -1.45
C ASN A 220 -5.33 -20.49 -0.17
N GLY A 221 -4.25 -20.07 0.49
CA GLY A 221 -3.71 -20.68 1.70
C GLY A 221 -2.76 -21.86 1.46
N ASN A 222 -2.56 -22.31 0.22
CA ASN A 222 -1.60 -23.37 -0.08
C ASN A 222 -0.16 -22.82 -0.08
N GLU A 223 0.81 -23.66 0.29
CA GLU A 223 2.22 -23.35 0.07
C GLU A 223 2.48 -23.14 -1.44
N PHE A 224 3.37 -22.21 -1.79
CA PHE A 224 3.84 -22.09 -3.18
C PHE A 224 4.55 -23.38 -3.63
N PRO A 225 4.42 -23.77 -4.91
CA PRO A 225 5.02 -25.01 -5.38
C PRO A 225 6.56 -24.90 -5.46
N ALA A 226 7.26 -25.95 -5.04
CA ALA A 226 8.71 -26.07 -5.21
C ALA A 226 9.15 -26.32 -6.66
N ALA A 227 8.20 -26.66 -7.53
CA ALA A 227 8.45 -26.95 -8.94
C ALA A 227 7.88 -25.83 -9.81
N LYS A 228 8.56 -25.61 -10.93
CA LYS A 228 8.11 -24.74 -12.02
C LYS A 228 6.72 -25.14 -12.54
N CYS A 229 6.04 -24.17 -13.10
CA CYS A 229 4.74 -24.32 -13.72
C CYS A 229 4.78 -25.26 -14.92
N GLY A 230 3.88 -26.25 -14.90
CA GLY A 230 3.51 -27.03 -16.06
C GLY A 230 2.38 -26.37 -16.84
N VAL A 231 2.09 -26.92 -18.02
CA VAL A 231 0.98 -26.47 -18.86
C VAL A 231 -0.35 -26.60 -18.09
N GLY A 232 -1.03 -25.47 -17.87
CA GLY A 232 -2.32 -25.41 -17.20
C GLY A 232 -2.30 -25.69 -15.69
N THR A 233 -1.12 -25.66 -15.04
CA THR A 233 -1.02 -25.89 -13.59
C THR A 233 -0.96 -24.60 -12.76
N CYS A 234 -0.83 -23.46 -13.44
CA CYS A 234 -0.62 -22.15 -12.85
C CYS A 234 -1.57 -21.12 -13.46
N GLY A 235 -1.83 -20.06 -12.70
CA GLY A 235 -2.68 -18.94 -13.06
C GLY A 235 -4.07 -19.05 -12.42
N PRO A 236 -4.89 -18.00 -12.56
CA PRO A 236 -6.22 -17.94 -11.97
C PRO A 236 -7.08 -19.17 -12.30
N GLY A 237 -7.75 -19.72 -11.28
CA GLY A 237 -8.60 -20.90 -11.43
C GLY A 237 -7.87 -22.26 -11.36
N THR A 238 -6.55 -22.27 -11.15
CA THR A 238 -5.76 -23.48 -10.90
C THR A 238 -5.52 -23.71 -9.39
N GLN A 239 -4.74 -24.75 -9.05
CA GLN A 239 -4.27 -24.95 -7.66
C GLN A 239 -3.21 -23.93 -7.23
N ASN A 240 -2.56 -23.27 -8.21
CA ASN A 240 -1.56 -22.24 -7.99
C ASN A 240 -2.01 -20.90 -8.61
N PRO A 241 -3.05 -20.26 -8.03
CA PRO A 241 -3.69 -19.08 -8.62
C PRO A 241 -2.76 -17.88 -8.74
N ASP A 242 -1.78 -17.78 -7.85
CA ASP A 242 -0.87 -16.63 -7.75
C ASP A 242 0.38 -16.79 -8.62
N MET A 243 0.54 -17.94 -9.29
CA MET A 243 1.61 -18.21 -10.24
C MET A 243 1.14 -17.77 -11.63
N LEU A 244 1.46 -16.56 -12.07
CA LEU A 244 0.90 -15.97 -13.28
C LEU A 244 1.75 -16.32 -14.51
N THR A 245 1.15 -16.80 -15.59
CA THR A 245 1.83 -17.00 -16.88
C THR A 245 1.85 -15.71 -17.71
N VAL A 246 2.66 -15.65 -18.77
CA VAL A 246 2.66 -14.53 -19.72
C VAL A 246 1.26 -14.22 -20.22
N GLU A 247 0.53 -15.25 -20.66
CA GLU A 247 -0.81 -15.11 -21.22
C GLU A 247 -1.82 -14.60 -20.18
N SER A 248 -1.64 -14.97 -18.92
CA SER A 248 -2.49 -14.46 -17.84
C SER A 248 -2.19 -13.00 -17.52
N ILE A 249 -0.93 -12.57 -17.57
CA ILE A 249 -0.56 -11.18 -17.29
C ILE A 249 -0.94 -10.26 -18.46
N MET A 250 -0.71 -10.67 -19.70
CA MET A 250 -1.02 -9.85 -20.88
C MET A 250 -2.52 -9.74 -21.19
N GLY A 251 -3.35 -10.63 -20.63
CA GLY A 251 -4.79 -10.70 -20.89
C GLY A 251 -5.19 -10.92 -22.35
N GLU A 252 -6.41 -10.49 -22.72
CA GLU A 252 -6.95 -10.69 -24.07
C GLU A 252 -6.50 -9.58 -25.02
N MET A 253 -5.55 -9.90 -25.90
CA MET A 253 -4.99 -8.97 -26.89
C MET A 253 -5.84 -8.78 -28.17
N GLY A 254 -6.94 -9.51 -28.32
CA GLY A 254 -7.77 -9.47 -29.52
C GLY A 254 -7.10 -10.07 -30.76
N THR A 255 -7.31 -9.47 -31.93
CA THR A 255 -6.74 -9.94 -33.22
C THR A 255 -5.84 -8.87 -33.84
N CYS A 256 -4.96 -9.24 -34.76
CA CYS A 256 -4.07 -8.27 -35.43
C CYS A 256 -4.81 -7.07 -36.06
N ASP A 257 -6.01 -7.26 -36.58
CA ASP A 257 -6.85 -6.23 -37.22
C ASP A 257 -7.73 -5.45 -36.25
N ALA A 258 -7.90 -5.95 -35.03
CA ALA A 258 -8.55 -5.26 -33.92
C ALA A 258 -7.81 -5.55 -32.60
N PRO A 259 -6.56 -5.05 -32.44
CA PRO A 259 -5.80 -5.29 -31.22
C PRO A 259 -6.50 -4.61 -30.04
N ASN A 260 -6.45 -5.28 -28.90
CA ASN A 260 -6.81 -4.66 -27.63
C ASN A 260 -5.60 -3.86 -27.12
N TYR A 261 -5.84 -2.62 -26.71
CA TYR A 261 -4.82 -1.72 -26.16
C TYR A 261 -5.11 -1.37 -24.68
N ASP A 262 -6.01 -2.12 -24.05
CA ASP A 262 -6.26 -2.00 -22.61
C ASP A 262 -5.27 -2.85 -21.84
N HIS A 263 -4.18 -2.23 -21.38
CA HIS A 263 -3.12 -2.85 -20.57
C HIS A 263 -3.53 -3.04 -19.10
N ARG A 264 -4.80 -3.30 -18.85
CA ARG A 264 -5.38 -3.56 -17.52
C ARG A 264 -6.41 -4.69 -17.56
N ASN A 265 -6.27 -5.57 -18.55
CA ASN A 265 -7.22 -6.64 -18.82
C ASN A 265 -6.66 -8.02 -18.41
N GLY A 266 -5.39 -8.06 -18.00
CA GLY A 266 -4.73 -9.22 -17.45
C GLY A 266 -5.04 -9.51 -15.98
N ALA A 267 -4.46 -10.59 -15.48
CA ALA A 267 -4.66 -11.10 -14.13
C ALA A 267 -4.12 -10.18 -13.02
N LEU A 268 -3.30 -9.18 -13.35
CA LEU A 268 -2.85 -8.16 -12.40
C LEU A 268 -3.98 -7.26 -11.91
N PHE A 269 -5.09 -7.24 -12.65
CA PHE A 269 -6.26 -6.43 -12.36
C PHE A 269 -7.50 -7.29 -12.12
N THR A 270 -8.36 -6.80 -11.24
CA THR A 270 -9.74 -7.27 -11.13
C THR A 270 -10.53 -6.83 -12.37
N GLN A 271 -11.70 -7.44 -12.60
CA GLN A 271 -12.53 -7.12 -13.77
C GLN A 271 -12.97 -5.64 -13.83
N ASP A 272 -13.02 -4.95 -12.68
CA ASP A 272 -13.34 -3.53 -12.56
C ASP A 272 -12.11 -2.60 -12.63
N GLY A 273 -10.92 -3.16 -12.87
CA GLY A 273 -9.68 -2.43 -13.15
C GLY A 273 -8.88 -2.03 -11.91
N ALA A 274 -9.21 -2.56 -10.73
CA ALA A 274 -8.39 -2.36 -9.52
C ALA A 274 -7.23 -3.38 -9.50
N PRO A 275 -6.06 -3.05 -8.90
CA PRO A 275 -5.01 -4.03 -8.71
C PRO A 275 -5.49 -5.23 -7.90
N ALA A 276 -5.33 -6.44 -8.44
CA ALA A 276 -5.68 -7.69 -7.75
C ALA A 276 -4.61 -8.09 -6.72
N TYR A 277 -3.35 -7.74 -7.00
CA TYR A 277 -2.21 -8.05 -6.16
C TYR A 277 -1.62 -6.78 -5.53
N CYS A 278 -0.98 -6.96 -4.37
CA CYS A 278 -0.13 -5.92 -3.79
C CYS A 278 1.21 -5.89 -4.55
N GLN A 279 1.71 -7.05 -4.96
CA GLN A 279 3.02 -7.17 -5.62
C GLN A 279 3.08 -8.27 -6.67
N ILE A 280 3.97 -8.08 -7.64
CA ILE A 280 4.39 -9.11 -8.58
C ILE A 280 5.92 -9.22 -8.60
N MET A 281 6.44 -10.42 -8.81
CA MET A 281 7.88 -10.67 -8.92
C MET A 281 8.24 -11.50 -10.14
N SER A 282 9.39 -11.22 -10.75
CA SER A 282 10.00 -11.96 -11.85
C SER A 282 11.47 -12.22 -11.56
N MET A 283 11.96 -13.42 -11.81
CA MET A 283 13.32 -13.81 -11.40
C MET A 283 14.27 -13.94 -12.57
N HIS A 284 13.78 -14.33 -13.74
CA HIS A 284 14.68 -14.62 -14.86
C HIS A 284 13.98 -14.63 -16.22
N TRP A 285 12.89 -13.89 -16.35
CA TRP A 285 12.27 -13.66 -17.64
C TRP A 285 13.28 -13.00 -18.58
N ASN A 286 13.49 -13.58 -19.77
CA ASN A 286 14.58 -13.14 -20.63
C ASN A 286 14.10 -12.22 -21.74
N VAL A 287 15.03 -11.44 -22.29
CA VAL A 287 14.78 -10.48 -23.37
C VAL A 287 14.21 -11.15 -24.63
N ASN A 288 14.54 -12.41 -24.93
CA ASN A 288 13.96 -13.08 -26.11
C ASN A 288 12.47 -13.39 -25.89
N ASP A 289 12.09 -13.82 -24.68
CA ASP A 289 10.70 -14.07 -24.32
C ASP A 289 9.90 -12.78 -24.29
N ARG A 290 10.52 -11.66 -23.88
CA ARG A 290 9.96 -10.32 -24.03
C ARG A 290 9.72 -9.94 -25.49
N GLU A 291 10.71 -10.10 -26.36
CA GLU A 291 10.61 -9.75 -27.79
C GLU A 291 9.72 -10.72 -28.59
N THR A 292 9.26 -11.80 -27.97
CA THR A 292 8.41 -12.79 -28.63
C THR A 292 6.98 -12.27 -28.74
N VAL A 293 6.41 -12.47 -29.93
CA VAL A 293 4.99 -12.22 -30.18
C VAL A 293 4.44 -13.28 -31.13
N GLU A 294 3.33 -13.87 -30.74
CA GLU A 294 2.70 -14.98 -31.44
C GLU A 294 1.23 -14.71 -31.79
N CYS A 295 0.83 -15.20 -32.95
CA CYS A 295 -0.50 -15.15 -33.52
C CYS A 295 -0.97 -16.57 -33.87
N ASP A 296 -2.12 -16.99 -33.32
CA ASP A 296 -2.65 -18.36 -33.36
C ASP A 296 -1.61 -19.43 -32.92
N GLY A 297 -0.75 -19.09 -31.95
CA GLY A 297 0.29 -19.98 -31.41
C GLY A 297 1.53 -20.15 -32.29
N GLY A 298 1.81 -19.21 -33.20
CA GLY A 298 3.07 -19.16 -33.95
C GLY A 298 3.44 -17.73 -34.34
N ALA A 299 4.59 -17.52 -34.99
CA ALA A 299 5.06 -16.16 -35.29
C ALA A 299 4.02 -15.31 -36.04
N CYS A 300 3.78 -14.09 -35.55
CA CYS A 300 2.98 -13.10 -36.28
C CYS A 300 3.67 -12.66 -37.57
N GLY A 301 2.86 -12.13 -38.50
CA GLY A 301 3.38 -11.54 -39.73
C GLY A 301 4.00 -10.17 -39.48
N ALA A 302 4.94 -9.76 -40.33
CA ALA A 302 5.66 -8.48 -40.20
C ALA A 302 4.78 -7.24 -40.48
N THR A 303 3.58 -7.43 -41.04
CA THR A 303 2.61 -6.35 -41.24
C THR A 303 1.23 -6.79 -40.76
N GLN A 304 0.37 -5.82 -40.42
CA GLN A 304 -1.02 -6.11 -40.02
C GLN A 304 -1.78 -6.93 -41.06
N ALA A 305 -1.50 -6.71 -42.35
CA ALA A 305 -2.11 -7.48 -43.44
C ALA A 305 -1.66 -8.95 -43.44
N ASP A 306 -0.44 -9.24 -43.00
CA ASP A 306 0.12 -10.61 -42.98
C ASP A 306 -0.44 -11.47 -41.84
N CYS A 307 -1.00 -10.85 -40.79
CA CYS A 307 -1.63 -11.55 -39.67
C CYS A 307 -3.11 -11.23 -39.45
N ASN A 308 -3.77 -10.63 -40.45
CA ASN A 308 -5.19 -10.28 -40.40
C ASN A 308 -6.09 -11.42 -39.87
N SER A 309 -6.97 -11.10 -38.92
CA SER A 309 -7.89 -12.02 -38.25
C SER A 309 -7.25 -13.16 -37.44
N LYS A 310 -5.93 -13.19 -37.29
CA LYS A 310 -5.27 -14.09 -36.34
C LYS A 310 -5.37 -13.51 -34.94
N GLN A 311 -5.62 -14.37 -33.96
CA GLN A 311 -5.63 -13.98 -32.56
C GLN A 311 -4.20 -13.80 -32.07
N ILE A 312 -3.94 -12.73 -31.33
CA ILE A 312 -2.64 -12.54 -30.67
C ILE A 312 -2.65 -13.42 -29.42
N THR A 313 -1.79 -14.42 -29.39
CA THR A 313 -1.77 -15.46 -28.34
C THR A 313 -0.61 -15.30 -27.36
N TYR A 314 0.38 -14.47 -27.69
CA TYR A 314 1.51 -14.14 -26.84
C TYR A 314 2.07 -12.77 -27.25
N HIS A 315 2.38 -11.89 -26.30
CA HIS A 315 3.07 -10.63 -26.57
C HIS A 315 3.89 -10.21 -25.34
N GLY A 316 5.21 -10.38 -25.38
CA GLY A 316 6.02 -10.06 -24.20
C GLY A 316 5.98 -8.58 -23.81
N HIS A 317 6.02 -7.63 -24.75
CA HIS A 317 5.94 -6.20 -24.38
C HIS A 317 4.61 -5.84 -23.71
N GLU A 318 3.54 -6.61 -23.90
CA GLU A 318 2.27 -6.38 -23.21
C GLU A 318 2.39 -6.66 -21.71
N VAL A 319 3.17 -7.67 -21.33
CA VAL A 319 3.48 -7.95 -19.92
C VAL A 319 4.14 -6.72 -19.27
N VAL A 320 5.05 -6.05 -20.00
CA VAL A 320 5.71 -4.82 -19.52
C VAL A 320 4.70 -3.68 -19.36
N ALA A 321 3.78 -3.50 -20.31
CA ALA A 321 2.73 -2.49 -20.21
C ALA A 321 1.74 -2.76 -19.06
N GLU A 322 1.31 -4.01 -18.87
CA GLU A 322 0.44 -4.42 -17.77
C GLU A 322 1.12 -4.17 -16.41
N VAL A 323 2.41 -4.52 -16.27
CA VAL A 323 3.19 -4.16 -15.06
C VAL A 323 3.34 -2.65 -14.91
N ARG A 324 3.53 -1.90 -16.01
CA ARG A 324 3.60 -0.43 -15.96
C ARG A 324 2.29 0.19 -15.49
N GLN A 325 1.14 -0.31 -15.94
CA GLN A 325 -0.17 0.13 -15.46
C GLN A 325 -0.41 -0.28 -14.01
N PHE A 326 0.03 -1.47 -13.62
CA PHE A 326 -0.09 -1.96 -12.24
C PHE A 326 0.65 -1.03 -11.27
N LEU A 327 1.83 -0.55 -11.68
CA LEU A 327 2.64 0.44 -10.97
C LEU A 327 2.12 1.89 -11.08
N GLN A 328 0.99 2.16 -11.75
CA GLN A 328 0.29 3.44 -11.57
C GLN A 328 -0.49 3.50 -10.26
N HIS A 329 -0.60 2.38 -9.55
CA HIS A 329 -1.16 2.26 -8.21
C HIS A 329 -0.06 2.03 -7.18
N LYS A 330 -0.39 2.12 -5.89
CA LYS A 330 0.52 1.90 -4.74
C LYS A 330 0.91 0.42 -4.55
N THR A 331 1.42 -0.20 -5.60
CA THR A 331 1.83 -1.59 -5.70
C THR A 331 3.35 -1.68 -5.84
N HIS A 332 3.89 -2.89 -5.92
CA HIS A 332 5.33 -3.11 -6.06
C HIS A 332 5.67 -4.19 -7.10
N PHE A 333 6.76 -3.99 -7.81
CA PHE A 333 7.34 -4.97 -8.73
C PHE A 333 8.78 -5.31 -8.35
N PHE A 334 9.07 -6.60 -8.17
CA PHE A 334 10.42 -7.09 -7.93
C PHE A 334 10.97 -7.81 -9.16
N ALA A 335 12.20 -7.50 -9.57
CA ALA A 335 12.91 -8.24 -10.61
C ALA A 335 14.31 -8.68 -10.16
N GLU A 336 14.71 -9.90 -10.51
CA GLU A 336 16.07 -10.42 -10.31
C GLU A 336 16.71 -10.81 -11.66
N CYS A 337 18.04 -10.82 -11.73
CA CYS A 337 18.81 -11.35 -12.86
C CYS A 337 18.36 -10.82 -14.25
N GLN A 338 17.95 -11.73 -15.16
CA GLN A 338 17.55 -11.40 -16.54
C GLN A 338 16.30 -10.55 -16.59
N ALA A 339 15.41 -10.70 -15.60
CA ALA A 339 14.15 -9.98 -15.59
C ALA A 339 14.38 -8.47 -15.54
N VAL A 340 15.41 -8.00 -14.82
CA VAL A 340 15.74 -6.58 -14.75
C VAL A 340 15.95 -5.98 -16.16
N ASN A 341 16.80 -6.59 -17.00
CA ASN A 341 16.98 -6.11 -18.37
C ASN A 341 15.77 -6.37 -19.26
N ALA A 342 15.04 -7.46 -19.04
CA ALA A 342 13.82 -7.73 -19.80
C ALA A 342 12.83 -6.57 -19.62
N TYR A 343 12.55 -6.16 -18.39
CA TYR A 343 11.65 -5.02 -18.15
C TYR A 343 12.34 -3.68 -18.47
N GLU A 344 13.44 -3.35 -17.81
CA GLU A 344 14.02 -2.00 -17.84
C GLU A 344 14.54 -1.57 -19.23
N ASN A 345 15.00 -2.52 -20.06
CA ASN A 345 15.51 -2.23 -21.40
C ASN A 345 14.44 -2.39 -22.49
N THR A 346 13.15 -2.44 -22.13
CA THR A 346 12.07 -2.49 -23.13
C THR A 346 11.87 -1.11 -23.72
N ALA A 347 11.99 -1.02 -25.05
CA ALA A 347 11.59 0.15 -25.81
C ALA A 347 10.57 -0.28 -26.88
N PRO A 348 9.60 0.58 -27.24
CA PRO A 348 8.63 0.27 -28.28
C PRO A 348 9.30 -0.16 -29.59
N ASN A 349 8.88 -1.29 -30.13
CA ASN A 349 9.45 -1.91 -31.31
C ASN A 349 8.81 -1.35 -32.58
N SER A 350 9.55 -0.50 -33.31
CA SER A 350 9.04 0.13 -34.53
C SER A 350 8.84 -0.81 -35.72
N LEU A 351 9.27 -2.07 -35.62
CA LEU A 351 8.94 -3.09 -36.62
C LEU A 351 7.47 -3.55 -36.50
N TRP A 352 6.82 -3.34 -35.36
CA TRP A 352 5.46 -3.81 -35.05
C TRP A 352 4.56 -2.66 -34.57
N PRO A 353 4.50 -1.52 -35.29
CA PRO A 353 3.88 -0.28 -34.78
C PRO A 353 2.35 -0.35 -34.62
N PHE A 354 1.72 -1.47 -35.00
CA PHE A 354 0.30 -1.72 -34.81
C PHE A 354 0.01 -2.63 -33.60
N LEU A 355 1.05 -3.19 -32.98
CA LEU A 355 0.97 -4.00 -31.76
C LEU A 355 1.82 -3.41 -30.63
N ASP A 356 2.55 -2.33 -30.90
CA ASP A 356 3.45 -1.68 -29.95
C ASP A 356 3.12 -0.18 -29.82
N ASP A 357 3.21 0.35 -28.61
CA ASP A 357 2.88 1.74 -28.27
C ASP A 357 3.69 2.23 -27.06
N ASP A 358 3.69 3.54 -26.82
CA ASP A 358 4.54 4.17 -25.81
C ASP A 358 4.30 3.66 -24.36
N GLN A 359 3.15 3.04 -24.06
CA GLN A 359 2.89 2.49 -22.73
C GLN A 359 3.64 1.18 -22.45
N ARG A 360 4.24 0.57 -23.48
CA ARG A 360 5.09 -0.62 -23.39
C ARG A 360 6.56 -0.30 -23.11
N ASP A 361 6.89 0.98 -22.97
CA ASP A 361 8.18 1.39 -22.43
C ASP A 361 8.39 0.72 -21.06
N GLY A 362 9.56 0.15 -20.82
CA GLY A 362 9.89 -0.54 -19.58
C GLY A 362 10.89 0.21 -18.70
N HIS A 363 11.46 1.32 -19.17
CA HIS A 363 12.37 2.16 -18.40
C HIS A 363 11.69 2.73 -17.14
N PHE A 364 11.71 2.00 -16.02
CA PHE A 364 11.02 2.37 -14.80
C PHE A 364 11.89 3.27 -13.93
N LEU A 365 13.18 2.95 -13.78
CA LEU A 365 14.15 3.72 -12.97
C LEU A 365 15.14 4.53 -13.80
N THR A 366 15.39 4.15 -15.05
CA THR A 366 16.44 4.71 -15.91
C THR A 366 15.85 5.55 -17.03
N THR A 367 16.66 6.43 -17.61
CA THR A 367 16.34 7.08 -18.89
C THR A 367 16.62 6.15 -20.07
N LEU A 368 15.86 6.32 -21.16
CA LEU A 368 16.14 5.64 -22.43
C LEU A 368 17.50 6.09 -22.97
N GLY A 369 18.39 5.13 -23.21
CA GLY A 369 19.70 5.38 -23.80
C GLY A 369 19.61 5.91 -25.23
N ILE A 370 20.43 6.90 -25.57
CA ILE A 370 20.50 7.48 -26.91
C ILE A 370 21.69 6.88 -27.67
N ASN A 371 21.39 6.06 -28.68
CA ASN A 371 22.41 5.44 -29.52
C ASN A 371 23.22 6.47 -30.34
N PRO A 372 24.56 6.57 -30.14
CA PRO A 372 25.42 7.48 -30.89
C PRO A 372 25.50 7.17 -32.39
N ASP A 373 25.97 8.13 -33.18
CA ASP A 373 26.25 7.93 -34.61
C ASP A 373 27.48 7.04 -34.82
N CYS A 374 27.47 6.28 -35.92
CA CYS A 374 28.67 5.58 -36.37
C CYS A 374 29.83 6.53 -36.75
N PRO A 375 31.10 6.11 -36.61
CA PRO A 375 31.58 4.81 -36.14
C PRO A 375 31.64 4.69 -34.61
N CYS A 376 31.42 3.47 -34.11
CA CYS A 376 31.41 3.20 -32.68
C CYS A 376 32.81 3.23 -32.09
N THR A 377 32.95 3.94 -30.98
CA THR A 377 34.21 4.10 -30.24
C THR A 377 34.30 3.17 -29.04
N ASP A 378 33.17 2.60 -28.65
CA ASP A 378 33.04 1.64 -27.57
C ASP A 378 33.03 0.20 -28.12
N GLY A 379 33.70 -0.71 -27.41
CA GLY A 379 33.88 -2.10 -27.80
C GLY A 379 32.63 -2.96 -27.67
N ASP A 380 31.68 -2.56 -26.81
CA ASP A 380 30.45 -3.31 -26.55
C ASP A 380 29.35 -3.01 -27.59
N PHE A 381 29.62 -2.03 -28.46
CA PHE A 381 28.70 -1.55 -29.49
C PHE A 381 29.19 -1.91 -30.89
N GLU A 382 28.26 -2.08 -31.81
CA GLU A 382 28.51 -2.24 -33.23
C GLU A 382 27.72 -1.23 -34.07
N CYS A 383 28.32 -0.83 -35.19
CA CYS A 383 27.68 0.09 -36.12
C CYS A 383 26.66 -0.66 -36.95
N ILE A 384 25.38 -0.33 -36.79
CA ILE A 384 24.27 -0.88 -37.57
C ILE A 384 23.81 0.18 -38.58
N PRO A 385 23.98 -0.06 -39.89
CA PRO A 385 23.44 0.82 -40.91
C PRO A 385 21.92 0.90 -40.83
N LEU A 386 21.37 2.12 -40.81
CA LEU A 386 19.95 2.39 -40.61
C LEU A 386 19.38 1.65 -39.38
N GLY A 387 20.17 1.54 -38.30
CA GLY A 387 19.77 0.84 -37.08
C GLY A 387 18.86 1.66 -36.16
N CYS A 388 18.81 2.99 -36.32
CA CYS A 388 18.07 3.88 -35.44
C CYS A 388 17.08 4.76 -36.20
N ASP A 389 16.19 5.39 -35.43
CA ASP A 389 15.23 6.41 -35.88
C ASP A 389 14.39 5.89 -37.05
N ASP A 390 13.76 4.73 -36.88
CA ASP A 390 12.96 4.04 -37.89
C ASP A 390 13.69 3.80 -39.22
N GLY A 391 14.98 3.49 -39.11
CA GLY A 391 15.84 3.23 -40.24
C GLY A 391 16.27 4.47 -41.00
N THR A 392 16.33 5.62 -40.34
CA THR A 392 16.82 6.87 -40.95
C THR A 392 18.27 7.21 -40.61
N ARG A 393 18.88 6.52 -39.64
CA ARG A 393 20.24 6.82 -39.15
C ARG A 393 21.08 5.58 -38.88
N ASP A 394 22.34 5.61 -39.33
CA ASP A 394 23.37 4.64 -38.95
C ASP A 394 23.84 4.95 -37.52
N CYS A 395 23.71 3.99 -36.62
CA CYS A 395 23.98 4.21 -35.20
C CYS A 395 24.69 3.02 -34.54
N CYS A 396 25.24 3.30 -33.37
CA CYS A 396 25.90 2.32 -32.52
C CYS A 396 24.89 1.64 -31.62
N MET A 397 24.66 0.35 -31.84
CA MET A 397 23.77 -0.49 -31.03
C MET A 397 24.59 -1.46 -30.20
N ALA A 398 24.08 -1.84 -29.03
CA ALA A 398 24.72 -2.86 -28.21
C ALA A 398 24.82 -4.18 -28.97
N LYS A 399 25.98 -4.84 -28.89
CA LYS A 399 26.20 -6.15 -29.51
C LYS A 399 25.44 -7.27 -28.81
N ASN A 400 25.26 -7.14 -27.51
CA ASN A 400 24.49 -8.07 -26.71
C ASN A 400 23.00 -7.75 -26.89
N ASP A 401 22.23 -8.74 -27.36
CA ASP A 401 20.80 -8.56 -27.57
C ASP A 401 20.06 -8.17 -26.29
N LYS A 402 20.57 -8.57 -25.11
CA LYS A 402 19.99 -8.22 -23.80
C LYS A 402 20.13 -6.73 -23.43
N GLU A 403 21.05 -6.02 -24.07
CA GLU A 403 21.36 -4.61 -23.83
C GLU A 403 20.80 -3.71 -24.94
N LYS A 404 20.01 -4.26 -25.86
CA LYS A 404 19.27 -3.46 -26.82
C LYS A 404 18.16 -2.71 -26.10
N GLY A 405 18.06 -1.40 -26.37
CA GLY A 405 17.20 -0.50 -25.61
C GLY A 405 17.74 -0.20 -24.21
N ALA A 406 19.05 -0.41 -23.96
CA ALA A 406 19.59 -0.33 -22.61
C ALA A 406 19.29 0.97 -21.89
N GLY A 407 18.65 0.82 -20.73
CA GLY A 407 18.79 1.69 -19.57
C GLY A 407 19.93 1.20 -18.70
N PHE A 408 20.02 -0.12 -18.54
CA PHE A 408 21.15 -0.80 -17.91
C PHE A 408 21.98 -1.62 -18.90
N MET A 409 23.29 -1.56 -18.71
CA MET A 409 24.26 -2.50 -19.26
C MET A 409 24.59 -3.57 -18.20
N ILE A 410 24.95 -4.77 -18.63
CA ILE A 410 25.30 -5.87 -17.73
C ILE A 410 26.73 -5.64 -17.21
N ALA A 411 26.88 -5.60 -15.89
CA ALA A 411 28.18 -5.48 -15.24
C ALA A 411 28.72 -6.85 -14.80
N ALA A 412 30.02 -6.90 -14.52
CA ALA A 412 30.61 -8.06 -13.87
C ALA A 412 30.19 -8.13 -12.39
N GLN A 413 30.22 -9.32 -11.80
CA GLN A 413 29.97 -9.48 -10.36
C GLN A 413 30.98 -8.68 -9.54
N PRO A 414 30.55 -7.71 -8.72
CA PRO A 414 31.46 -6.97 -7.85
C PRO A 414 31.97 -7.84 -6.68
N ASP A 415 33.18 -7.55 -6.21
CA ASP A 415 33.75 -8.22 -5.03
C ASP A 415 32.99 -7.80 -3.77
N SER A 416 32.44 -8.79 -3.06
CA SER A 416 31.62 -8.58 -1.87
C SER A 416 32.33 -7.79 -0.75
N ASN A 417 33.67 -7.83 -0.71
CA ASN A 417 34.45 -7.11 0.31
C ASN A 417 34.63 -5.61 0.01
N THR A 418 34.20 -5.16 -1.18
CA THR A 418 34.43 -3.79 -1.65
C THR A 418 33.14 -3.04 -1.97
N LEU A 419 31.99 -3.65 -1.64
CA LEU A 419 30.68 -3.05 -1.85
C LEU A 419 30.51 -1.80 -1.01
N GLN A 420 29.79 -0.84 -1.58
CA GLN A 420 29.19 0.24 -0.81
C GLN A 420 27.78 -0.17 -0.42
N ILE A 421 27.47 -0.07 0.87
CA ILE A 421 26.11 -0.21 1.40
C ILE A 421 25.61 1.18 1.71
N LEU A 422 24.53 1.58 1.04
CA LEU A 422 23.95 2.90 1.08
C LEU A 422 22.54 2.81 1.68
N HIS A 423 22.09 3.88 2.31
CA HIS A 423 20.73 4.01 2.85
C HIS A 423 20.30 2.92 3.86
N PRO A 424 21.11 2.53 4.86
CA PRO A 424 20.70 1.55 5.87
C PRO A 424 19.50 2.00 6.73
N GLU A 425 19.09 3.26 6.64
CA GLU A 425 17.94 3.87 7.31
C GLU A 425 16.58 3.55 6.67
N VAL A 426 16.53 2.93 5.49
CA VAL A 426 15.25 2.61 4.80
C VAL A 426 14.84 1.14 4.91
N PRO A 427 13.54 0.79 4.92
CA PRO A 427 13.07 -0.59 5.12
C PRO A 427 13.61 -1.62 4.10
N TYR A 428 13.80 -1.20 2.84
CA TYR A 428 14.38 -2.02 1.78
C TYR A 428 15.81 -2.50 2.06
N MET A 429 16.57 -1.77 2.88
CA MET A 429 17.99 -2.00 3.12
C MET A 429 18.28 -2.50 4.55
N GLN A 430 17.28 -3.16 5.15
CA GLN A 430 17.43 -3.72 6.49
C GLN A 430 18.14 -5.08 6.46
N MET A 431 19.40 -5.09 6.88
CA MET A 431 20.18 -6.30 7.09
C MET A 431 21.11 -6.19 8.30
N ASP A 432 21.57 -7.34 8.80
CA ASP A 432 22.63 -7.45 9.80
C ASP A 432 23.57 -8.59 9.41
N GLY A 433 24.88 -8.33 9.32
CA GLY A 433 25.88 -9.28 8.81
C GLY A 433 26.37 -8.99 7.39
N LEU A 434 27.31 -9.81 6.92
CA LEU A 434 27.92 -9.69 5.61
C LEU A 434 26.92 -10.01 4.48
N PHE A 435 26.81 -9.11 3.51
CA PHE A 435 26.18 -9.39 2.22
C PHE A 435 27.21 -9.97 1.25
N GLN A 436 26.89 -11.11 0.62
CA GLN A 436 27.73 -11.72 -0.41
C GLN A 436 27.03 -11.66 -1.77
N THR A 437 27.76 -11.15 -2.78
CA THR A 437 27.26 -11.09 -4.16
C THR A 437 27.14 -12.49 -4.74
N VAL A 438 26.12 -12.68 -5.58
CA VAL A 438 25.91 -13.92 -6.33
C VAL A 438 26.19 -13.66 -7.80
N GLY A 439 26.74 -14.67 -8.48
CA GLY A 439 26.96 -14.61 -9.92
C GLY A 439 25.65 -14.76 -10.70
N GLY A 440 25.74 -15.02 -12.00
CA GLY A 440 24.58 -15.14 -12.87
C GLY A 440 24.90 -14.62 -14.25
N SER A 441 23.89 -14.57 -15.11
CA SER A 441 24.02 -13.86 -16.38
C SER A 441 24.00 -12.34 -16.22
N GLU A 442 23.37 -11.83 -15.16
CA GLU A 442 23.24 -10.42 -14.82
C GLU A 442 23.53 -10.24 -13.33
N PRO A 443 24.82 -10.32 -12.92
CA PRO A 443 25.19 -10.26 -11.51
C PRO A 443 25.12 -8.84 -10.93
N ALA A 444 25.22 -7.82 -11.78
CA ALA A 444 25.14 -6.40 -11.44
C ALA A 444 24.88 -5.57 -12.70
N TYR A 445 24.63 -4.27 -12.55
CA TYR A 445 24.23 -3.37 -13.64
C TYR A 445 25.06 -2.08 -13.67
N ASN A 446 25.32 -1.59 -14.88
CA ASN A 446 26.00 -0.31 -15.13
C ASN A 446 25.08 0.65 -15.86
N LEU A 447 25.22 1.94 -15.58
CA LEU A 447 24.75 3.01 -16.45
C LEU A 447 25.81 3.30 -17.52
N SER A 448 25.38 3.42 -18.77
CA SER A 448 26.23 3.71 -19.91
C SER A 448 26.39 5.20 -20.15
N ALA A 449 27.57 5.74 -19.83
CA ALA A 449 27.95 7.08 -20.27
C ALA A 449 28.01 7.20 -21.81
N TYR A 450 28.20 6.08 -22.53
CA TYR A 450 28.22 6.07 -23.99
C TYR A 450 26.83 6.29 -24.60
N LEU A 451 25.79 5.75 -23.94
CA LEU A 451 24.38 5.96 -24.29
C LEU A 451 23.78 7.20 -23.59
N GLY A 452 24.43 7.74 -22.57
CA GLY A 452 23.90 8.83 -21.74
C GLY A 452 22.73 8.40 -20.86
N THR A 453 22.69 7.13 -20.45
CA THR A 453 21.66 6.61 -19.53
C THR A 453 21.96 7.09 -18.10
N GLU A 454 20.92 7.53 -17.41
CA GLU A 454 20.99 8.03 -16.03
C GLU A 454 19.80 7.47 -15.23
N TYR A 455 19.92 7.46 -13.90
CA TYR A 455 18.74 7.28 -13.04
C TYR A 455 17.80 8.47 -13.18
N LYS A 456 16.50 8.22 -13.26
CA LYS A 456 15.48 9.26 -13.37
C LYS A 456 15.51 10.12 -12.11
N ASN A 457 15.71 11.42 -12.32
CA ASN A 457 15.67 12.47 -11.30
C ASN A 457 16.69 12.34 -10.14
N ASP A 458 17.70 11.46 -10.25
CA ASP A 458 18.78 11.32 -9.25
C ASP A 458 18.28 11.04 -7.81
N MET A 459 17.17 10.30 -7.68
CA MET A 459 16.40 10.13 -6.43
C MET A 459 16.96 9.04 -5.48
N ASP A 460 18.28 8.89 -5.39
CA ASP A 460 18.95 7.96 -4.46
C ASP A 460 18.40 6.52 -4.49
N VAL A 461 18.25 5.95 -5.69
CA VAL A 461 17.62 4.63 -5.90
C VAL A 461 18.55 3.43 -5.71
N THR A 462 19.83 3.64 -5.37
CA THR A 462 20.85 2.56 -5.33
C THR A 462 21.31 2.29 -3.90
N PHE A 463 21.20 1.04 -3.44
CA PHE A 463 21.42 0.64 -2.05
C PHE A 463 22.62 -0.28 -1.85
N ILE A 464 22.94 -1.12 -2.85
CA ILE A 464 24.19 -1.88 -2.87
C ILE A 464 24.83 -1.67 -4.23
N THR A 465 26.09 -1.23 -4.24
CA THR A 465 26.83 -0.90 -5.46
C THR A 465 28.31 -1.23 -5.34
N GLY A 466 28.99 -1.25 -6.48
CA GLY A 466 30.44 -1.42 -6.56
C GLY A 466 31.21 -0.28 -5.88
N PRO A 467 32.55 -0.41 -5.81
CA PRO A 467 33.39 0.55 -5.10
C PRO A 467 33.43 1.95 -5.73
N LEU A 468 33.00 2.11 -7.00
CA LEU A 468 32.95 3.41 -7.67
C LEU A 468 31.64 4.18 -7.39
N GLY A 469 30.66 3.54 -6.76
CA GLY A 469 29.37 4.14 -6.39
C GLY A 469 28.28 3.95 -7.43
N PRO A 470 27.10 4.57 -7.21
CA PRO A 470 25.92 4.38 -8.04
C PRO A 470 26.16 4.55 -9.54
N GLY A 471 25.58 3.66 -10.33
CA GLY A 471 25.76 3.55 -11.77
C GLY A 471 26.93 2.64 -12.20
N ASP A 472 27.72 2.11 -11.25
CA ASP A 472 28.85 1.22 -11.51
C ASP A 472 28.76 -0.06 -10.65
N SER A 473 28.40 -1.16 -11.30
CA SER A 473 28.18 -2.48 -10.70
C SER A 473 27.13 -2.44 -9.59
N ASP A 474 26.00 -1.79 -9.87
CA ASP A 474 24.86 -1.73 -8.95
C ASP A 474 24.22 -3.12 -8.81
N VAL A 475 23.93 -3.51 -7.57
CA VAL A 475 23.42 -4.84 -7.21
C VAL A 475 22.00 -4.76 -6.65
N TRP A 476 21.69 -3.74 -5.85
CA TRP A 476 20.37 -3.58 -5.25
C TRP A 476 19.88 -2.16 -5.50
N MET A 477 18.81 -2.02 -6.27
CA MET A 477 18.21 -0.74 -6.62
C MET A 477 16.72 -0.77 -6.39
N THR A 478 16.14 0.30 -5.88
CA THR A 478 14.70 0.41 -5.69
C THR A 478 14.26 1.86 -5.80
N GLY A 479 13.02 2.10 -6.23
CA GLY A 479 12.52 3.46 -6.42
C GLY A 479 11.09 3.50 -6.93
N TYR A 480 10.46 4.68 -6.85
CA TYR A 480 9.19 4.92 -7.51
C TYR A 480 9.37 4.93 -9.03
N ILE A 481 8.44 4.32 -9.76
CA ILE A 481 8.45 4.37 -11.22
C ILE A 481 8.46 5.83 -11.72
N ASP A 482 9.24 6.09 -12.76
CA ASP A 482 9.46 7.40 -13.36
C ASP A 482 10.13 8.43 -12.44
N GLY A 483 10.74 7.99 -11.32
CA GLY A 483 11.31 8.89 -10.33
C GLY A 483 10.25 9.83 -9.76
N ALA A 484 9.03 9.32 -9.55
CA ALA A 484 7.90 10.14 -9.09
C ALA A 484 8.16 10.75 -7.70
N CYS A 485 8.81 9.99 -6.80
CA CYS A 485 9.08 10.39 -5.42
C CYS A 485 10.39 9.76 -4.90
N SER A 486 10.89 10.28 -3.77
CA SER A 486 12.07 9.74 -3.09
C SER A 486 11.68 8.60 -2.17
N ILE A 487 12.44 7.51 -2.19
CA ILE A 487 12.24 6.41 -1.23
C ILE A 487 13.06 6.60 0.06
N VAL A 488 13.86 7.67 0.14
CA VAL A 488 14.65 8.03 1.33
C VAL A 488 14.00 9.20 2.05
N GLU A 489 13.61 10.24 1.29
CA GLU A 489 13.06 11.48 1.84
C GLU A 489 11.54 11.48 1.98
N ASP A 490 10.81 10.61 1.29
CA ASP A 490 9.33 10.63 1.27
C ASP A 490 8.68 9.33 1.79
N ASP A 491 9.45 8.32 2.20
CA ASP A 491 8.93 7.00 2.57
C ASP A 491 8.02 6.97 3.82
N VAL A 492 8.17 7.92 4.75
CA VAL A 492 7.29 8.05 5.93
C VAL A 492 6.11 8.98 5.68
N ASN A 493 6.38 10.16 5.11
CA ASN A 493 5.39 11.21 4.86
C ASN A 493 5.26 11.44 3.37
N LEU A 494 4.61 10.48 2.70
CA LEU A 494 4.42 10.54 1.26
C LEU A 494 3.70 11.82 0.83
N PRO A 495 4.33 12.67 -0.01
CA PRO A 495 3.63 13.73 -0.72
C PRO A 495 2.35 13.21 -1.38
N GLY A 496 1.31 14.03 -1.43
CA GLY A 496 -0.01 13.62 -1.95
C GLY A 496 -0.01 13.21 -3.42
N ASP A 497 1.04 13.55 -4.17
CA ASP A 497 1.32 13.15 -5.56
C ASP A 497 2.12 11.84 -5.68
N CYS A 498 2.62 11.27 -4.57
CA CYS A 498 3.23 9.95 -4.51
C CYS A 498 2.17 8.84 -4.51
N THR A 499 1.51 8.67 -5.65
CA THR A 499 0.45 7.68 -5.84
C THR A 499 0.88 6.48 -6.66
N LYS A 500 2.05 6.54 -7.30
CA LYS A 500 2.59 5.45 -8.13
C LYS A 500 3.25 4.36 -7.28
N GLY A 501 3.48 3.23 -7.91
CA GLY A 501 4.14 2.07 -7.34
C GLY A 501 5.66 2.16 -7.41
N LYS A 502 6.30 1.19 -6.77
CA LYS A 502 7.75 1.08 -6.66
C LYS A 502 8.26 -0.15 -7.40
N VAL A 503 9.51 -0.11 -7.83
CA VAL A 503 10.20 -1.26 -8.39
C VAL A 503 11.45 -1.55 -7.59
N SER A 504 11.83 -2.82 -7.47
CA SER A 504 13.10 -3.22 -6.89
C SER A 504 13.82 -4.23 -7.78
N TYR A 505 15.10 -3.99 -8.01
CA TYR A 505 15.95 -4.77 -8.88
C TYR A 505 17.14 -5.33 -8.11
N LEU A 506 17.29 -6.64 -8.18
CA LEU A 506 18.39 -7.37 -7.54
C LEU A 506 19.25 -8.06 -8.59
N GLY A 507 20.53 -7.71 -8.66
CA GLY A 507 21.52 -8.44 -9.45
C GLY A 507 21.88 -9.77 -8.78
N GLY A 508 22.28 -10.75 -9.58
CA GLY A 508 22.51 -12.14 -9.13
C GLY A 508 21.42 -13.09 -9.66
N HIS A 509 21.69 -14.39 -9.67
CA HIS A 509 20.79 -15.39 -10.28
C HIS A 509 19.84 -16.08 -9.30
N GLU A 510 20.34 -16.51 -8.15
CA GLU A 510 19.58 -17.25 -7.13
C GLU A 510 20.34 -17.13 -5.80
N TYR A 511 19.84 -16.30 -4.89
CA TYR A 511 20.39 -16.19 -3.55
C TYR A 511 20.01 -17.41 -2.70
N SER A 512 20.91 -17.78 -1.80
CA SER A 512 20.75 -18.98 -0.97
C SER A 512 19.66 -18.79 0.09
N THR A 513 18.88 -19.83 0.39
CA THR A 513 17.98 -19.86 1.56
C THR A 513 18.61 -20.56 2.78
N SER A 514 19.93 -20.78 2.75
CA SER A 514 20.65 -21.51 3.79
C SER A 514 20.80 -20.70 5.08
N LEU A 515 20.60 -21.38 6.21
CA LEU A 515 20.74 -20.79 7.54
C LEU A 515 21.77 -21.59 8.36
N PRO A 516 22.44 -20.98 9.35
CA PRO A 516 22.30 -19.59 9.83
C PRO A 516 22.86 -18.52 8.88
N LEU A 517 22.31 -17.30 8.89
CA LEU A 517 22.79 -16.16 8.07
C LEU A 517 24.26 -15.83 8.32
N SER A 518 24.73 -15.91 9.56
CA SER A 518 26.11 -15.63 9.97
C SER A 518 27.15 -16.49 9.22
N SER A 519 26.73 -17.62 8.67
CA SER A 519 27.58 -18.54 7.89
C SER A 519 27.28 -18.53 6.39
N ASN A 520 26.24 -17.81 5.95
CA ASN A 520 25.73 -17.81 4.59
C ASN A 520 25.41 -16.36 4.16
N GLY A 521 26.44 -15.57 3.84
CA GLY A 521 26.27 -14.14 3.51
C GLY A 521 25.47 -13.86 2.24
N ASP A 522 25.38 -14.83 1.33
CA ASP A 522 24.51 -14.75 0.15
C ASP A 522 23.03 -14.90 0.52
N SER A 523 22.70 -15.49 1.66
CA SER A 523 21.31 -15.53 2.15
C SER A 523 20.73 -14.17 2.53
N GLN A 524 21.55 -13.12 2.61
CA GLN A 524 21.06 -11.75 2.74
C GLN A 524 20.28 -11.29 1.51
N GLY A 525 20.57 -11.77 0.29
CA GLY A 525 19.78 -11.40 -0.89
C GLY A 525 18.33 -11.86 -0.79
N THR A 526 18.07 -13.06 -0.27
CA THR A 526 16.72 -13.52 0.08
C THR A 526 16.06 -12.62 1.12
N ARG A 527 16.82 -12.11 2.10
CA ARG A 527 16.30 -11.15 3.08
C ARG A 527 15.90 -9.82 2.41
N LEU A 528 16.69 -9.29 1.47
CA LEU A 528 16.35 -8.08 0.73
C LEU A 528 15.09 -8.25 -0.11
N PHE A 529 14.92 -9.41 -0.75
CA PHE A 529 13.67 -9.78 -1.41
C PHE A 529 12.47 -9.75 -0.44
N LEU A 530 12.62 -10.34 0.75
CA LEU A 530 11.56 -10.33 1.77
C LEU A 530 11.32 -8.93 2.37
N ASN A 531 12.35 -8.07 2.47
CA ASN A 531 12.15 -6.67 2.87
C ASN A 531 11.25 -5.95 1.87
N ALA A 532 11.51 -6.10 0.57
CA ALA A 532 10.69 -5.49 -0.48
C ALA A 532 9.22 -5.94 -0.38
N LEU A 533 8.99 -7.19 0.01
CA LEU A 533 7.65 -7.73 0.25
C LEU A 533 6.86 -6.99 1.34
N PHE A 534 7.51 -6.50 2.39
CA PHE A 534 6.81 -5.77 3.45
C PHE A 534 6.92 -4.26 3.32
N GLU A 535 7.78 -3.77 2.43
CA GLU A 535 7.90 -2.34 2.17
C GLU A 535 6.75 -1.82 1.31
N ALA A 536 6.13 -2.59 0.43
CA ALA A 536 5.10 -2.02 -0.47
C ALA A 536 4.00 -1.24 0.27
N ASP A 537 3.57 -0.13 -0.32
CA ASP A 537 2.62 0.80 0.32
C ASP A 537 1.27 0.14 0.62
N CYS A 538 0.86 -0.85 -0.19
CA CYS A 538 -0.30 -1.73 0.01
C CYS A 538 -0.21 -2.68 1.23
N VAL A 539 0.87 -2.66 2.01
CA VAL A 539 0.98 -3.29 3.34
C VAL A 539 0.72 -2.28 4.47
N SER A 540 0.93 -0.99 4.20
CA SER A 540 0.84 0.10 5.18
C SER A 540 -0.56 0.69 5.30
N ALA A 541 -0.88 1.28 6.45
CA ALA A 541 -2.15 1.97 6.68
C ALA A 541 -2.49 3.03 5.61
N GLY A 542 -1.49 3.73 5.08
CA GLY A 542 -1.66 4.76 4.04
C GLY A 542 -1.99 4.21 2.64
N GLY A 543 -1.74 2.91 2.41
CA GLY A 543 -2.12 2.18 1.21
C GLY A 543 -3.26 1.19 1.44
N GLN A 544 -4.03 1.31 2.53
CA GLN A 544 -5.23 0.50 2.78
C GLN A 544 -6.53 1.26 2.45
N PRO A 545 -7.64 0.55 2.16
CA PRO A 545 -8.96 1.15 2.15
C PRO A 545 -9.36 1.63 3.56
N GLN A 546 -10.13 2.72 3.61
CA GLN A 546 -10.75 3.25 4.82
C GLN A 546 -12.25 3.38 4.55
N LEU A 547 -13.00 2.36 4.94
CA LEU A 547 -14.42 2.28 4.63
C LEU A 547 -15.28 3.00 5.68
N SER A 548 -16.46 3.45 5.25
CA SER A 548 -17.56 3.82 6.13
C SER A 548 -18.86 3.17 5.65
N LEU A 549 -19.76 2.85 6.59
CA LEU A 549 -21.06 2.26 6.33
C LEU A 549 -22.12 2.91 7.23
N SER A 550 -23.14 3.52 6.63
CA SER A 550 -24.18 4.25 7.37
C SER A 550 -25.58 4.05 6.81
N TRP A 551 -26.57 4.03 7.68
CA TRP A 551 -27.99 4.02 7.33
C TRP A 551 -28.53 5.44 7.10
N GLN A 552 -29.36 5.61 6.08
CA GLN A 552 -30.16 6.80 5.84
C GLN A 552 -31.63 6.41 5.69
N GLY A 553 -32.52 7.19 6.30
CA GLY A 553 -33.96 6.95 6.28
C GLY A 553 -34.62 7.63 7.47
N THR A 554 -35.96 7.65 7.47
CA THR A 554 -36.73 8.27 8.55
C THR A 554 -36.60 7.44 9.83
N ASN A 555 -36.10 8.06 10.91
CA ASN A 555 -36.01 7.48 12.24
C ASN A 555 -36.06 8.60 13.30
N PRO A 556 -36.99 8.58 14.27
CA PRO A 556 -38.07 7.60 14.45
C PRO A 556 -39.05 7.56 13.27
N LEU A 557 -39.74 6.44 13.09
CA LEU A 557 -40.77 6.25 12.07
C LEU A 557 -42.17 6.44 12.71
N PRO A 558 -42.78 7.62 12.58
CA PRO A 558 -44.13 7.88 13.09
C PRO A 558 -45.19 7.07 12.32
N SER A 559 -46.20 6.58 13.03
CA SER A 559 -47.34 5.89 12.42
C SER A 559 -48.57 5.87 13.32
N THR A 560 -49.76 5.92 12.73
CA THR A 560 -51.01 5.61 13.44
C THR A 560 -51.23 4.10 13.55
N GLU A 561 -52.03 3.64 14.52
CA GLU A 561 -52.49 2.25 14.58
C GLU A 561 -53.16 1.78 13.26
N ALA A 562 -53.84 2.70 12.55
CA ALA A 562 -54.55 2.41 11.32
C ALA A 562 -53.61 2.25 10.11
N MET A 563 -52.36 2.69 10.22
CA MET A 563 -51.36 2.65 9.14
C MET A 563 -50.37 1.49 9.26
N LEU A 564 -50.47 0.68 10.32
CA LEU A 564 -49.69 -0.56 10.42
C LEU A 564 -50.21 -1.62 9.42
N PRO A 565 -49.31 -2.32 8.69
CA PRO A 565 -47.86 -2.19 8.74
C PRO A 565 -47.35 -0.93 8.01
N VAL A 566 -46.50 -0.16 8.69
CA VAL A 566 -45.89 1.05 8.14
C VAL A 566 -44.62 0.67 7.38
N THR A 567 -44.47 1.22 6.18
CA THR A 567 -43.33 0.90 5.29
C THR A 567 -42.56 2.17 4.98
N SER A 568 -41.24 2.12 5.14
CA SER A 568 -40.34 3.24 4.81
C SER A 568 -39.08 2.73 4.12
N ARG A 569 -38.50 3.59 3.27
CA ARG A 569 -37.26 3.29 2.54
C ARG A 569 -36.04 3.64 3.39
N TYR A 570 -35.12 2.69 3.47
CA TYR A 570 -33.81 2.88 4.08
C TYR A 570 -32.74 2.66 3.01
N THR A 571 -31.71 3.50 3.06
CA THR A 571 -30.57 3.46 2.14
C THR A 571 -29.29 3.27 2.95
N LEU A 572 -28.54 2.23 2.64
CA LEU A 572 -27.20 2.00 3.14
C LEU A 572 -26.20 2.69 2.24
N MET A 573 -25.49 3.66 2.78
CA MET A 573 -24.38 4.33 2.10
C MET A 573 -23.07 3.72 2.52
N PHE A 574 -22.19 3.48 1.55
CA PHE A 574 -20.81 3.08 1.79
C PHE A 574 -19.85 3.97 1.00
N SER A 575 -18.69 4.23 1.59
CA SER A 575 -17.62 5.00 0.93
C SER A 575 -16.25 4.53 1.38
N ASN A 576 -15.24 4.78 0.55
CA ASN A 576 -13.84 4.53 0.80
C ASN A 576 -13.04 5.83 0.69
N SER A 577 -12.46 6.29 1.78
CA SER A 577 -11.54 7.43 1.80
C SER A 577 -10.06 7.02 1.78
N GLY A 578 -9.78 5.71 1.71
CA GLY A 578 -8.44 5.15 1.75
C GLY A 578 -7.71 5.20 0.40
N GLY A 579 -6.42 4.86 0.45
CA GLY A 579 -5.49 4.92 -0.68
C GLY A 579 -5.39 3.64 -1.50
N ALA A 580 -6.30 2.68 -1.31
CA ALA A 580 -6.42 1.48 -2.11
C ALA A 580 -7.89 1.02 -2.17
N ALA A 581 -8.21 0.20 -3.17
CA ALA A 581 -9.54 -0.39 -3.31
C ALA A 581 -9.81 -1.46 -2.24
N ALA A 582 -11.03 -1.52 -1.74
CA ALA A 582 -11.55 -2.66 -0.99
C ALA A 582 -12.10 -3.68 -1.98
N GLN A 583 -11.46 -4.84 -2.12
CA GLN A 583 -11.83 -5.85 -3.11
C GLN A 583 -12.96 -6.76 -2.61
N ASP A 584 -13.64 -7.46 -3.52
CA ASP A 584 -14.62 -8.51 -3.23
C ASP A 584 -15.68 -8.11 -2.19
N ALA A 585 -16.08 -6.84 -2.21
CA ALA A 585 -16.98 -6.28 -1.20
C ALA A 585 -18.39 -6.86 -1.31
N GLN A 586 -18.95 -7.25 -0.16
CA GLN A 586 -20.32 -7.74 -0.03
C GLN A 586 -21.03 -7.01 1.11
N LEU A 587 -22.23 -6.52 0.84
CA LEU A 587 -23.09 -5.89 1.83
C LEU A 587 -24.21 -6.85 2.20
N ALA A 588 -24.28 -7.23 3.47
CA ALA A 588 -25.34 -8.06 4.03
C ALA A 588 -26.18 -7.24 5.02
N VAL A 589 -27.50 -7.44 5.02
CA VAL A 589 -28.42 -6.83 5.98
C VAL A 589 -29.18 -7.92 6.70
N PHE A 590 -29.03 -7.96 8.02
CA PHE A 590 -29.73 -8.88 8.91
C PHE A 590 -31.10 -8.30 9.26
N VAL A 591 -32.14 -8.99 8.84
CA VAL A 591 -33.53 -8.57 9.03
C VAL A 591 -34.16 -9.42 10.12
N PRO A 592 -34.52 -8.83 11.27
CA PRO A 592 -35.12 -9.58 12.36
C PRO A 592 -36.59 -9.90 12.05
N ALA A 593 -37.15 -10.93 12.68
CA ALA A 593 -38.51 -11.42 12.40
C ALA A 593 -39.64 -10.41 12.73
N GLN A 594 -39.33 -9.32 13.45
CA GLN A 594 -40.26 -8.24 13.78
C GLN A 594 -40.63 -7.37 12.56
N VAL A 595 -39.85 -7.42 11.48
CA VAL A 595 -40.10 -6.64 10.27
C VAL A 595 -40.04 -7.52 9.03
N SER A 596 -40.57 -7.01 7.92
CA SER A 596 -40.44 -7.63 6.60
C SER A 596 -39.84 -6.63 5.61
N VAL A 597 -39.24 -7.15 4.54
CA VAL A 597 -38.65 -6.33 3.47
C VAL A 597 -39.48 -6.53 2.19
N PRO A 598 -40.52 -5.71 1.96
CA PRO A 598 -41.41 -5.88 0.80
C PRO A 598 -40.77 -5.53 -0.55
N ASP A 599 -39.74 -4.68 -0.57
CA ASP A 599 -39.04 -4.26 -1.78
C ASP A 599 -37.59 -3.91 -1.47
N PHE A 600 -36.69 -4.09 -2.44
CA PHE A 600 -35.27 -3.79 -2.32
C PHE A 600 -34.61 -3.62 -3.69
N GLU A 601 -33.44 -2.97 -3.69
CA GLU A 601 -32.68 -2.75 -4.92
C GLU A 601 -32.29 -4.07 -5.61
N GLU A 602 -32.44 -4.13 -6.94
CA GLU A 602 -32.09 -5.29 -7.75
C GLU A 602 -30.64 -5.78 -7.50
N GLY A 603 -30.41 -7.08 -7.69
CA GLY A 603 -29.09 -7.70 -7.53
C GLY A 603 -28.79 -8.23 -6.12
N ALA A 604 -29.72 -8.06 -5.17
CA ALA A 604 -29.63 -8.72 -3.87
C ALA A 604 -30.04 -10.21 -3.96
N THR A 605 -29.39 -11.04 -3.16
CA THR A 605 -29.86 -12.40 -2.84
C THR A 605 -30.56 -12.37 -1.49
N ASP A 606 -31.80 -12.87 -1.43
CA ASP A 606 -32.63 -12.93 -0.22
C ASP A 606 -32.79 -14.38 0.25
N ASP A 607 -32.38 -14.67 1.47
CA ASP A 607 -32.58 -15.98 2.12
C ASP A 607 -33.76 -16.00 3.12
N GLY A 608 -34.49 -14.89 3.24
CA GLY A 608 -35.60 -14.67 4.17
C GLY A 608 -35.19 -14.06 5.51
N THR A 609 -33.90 -14.03 5.84
CA THR A 609 -33.35 -13.43 7.07
C THR A 609 -32.17 -12.49 6.82
N ILE A 610 -31.49 -12.66 5.69
CA ILE A 610 -30.34 -11.88 5.26
C ILE A 610 -30.54 -11.49 3.81
N LEU A 611 -30.36 -10.20 3.53
CA LEU A 611 -30.32 -9.64 2.19
C LEU A 611 -28.87 -9.31 1.83
N THR A 612 -28.33 -9.92 0.77
CA THR A 612 -26.90 -9.80 0.41
C THR A 612 -26.70 -9.24 -0.99
N TRP A 613 -25.90 -8.19 -1.13
CA TRP A 613 -25.41 -7.65 -2.42
C TRP A 613 -23.93 -7.93 -2.60
N THR A 614 -23.54 -8.41 -3.78
CA THR A 614 -22.14 -8.41 -4.23
C THR A 614 -21.84 -7.07 -4.90
N LEU A 615 -20.87 -6.33 -4.37
CA LEU A 615 -20.53 -4.98 -4.82
C LEU A 615 -19.35 -4.93 -5.80
N GLY A 616 -18.50 -5.97 -5.82
CA GLY A 616 -17.21 -5.93 -6.53
C GLY A 616 -16.18 -5.16 -5.71
N SER A 617 -15.28 -4.40 -6.33
CA SER A 617 -14.38 -3.53 -5.58
C SER A 617 -15.00 -2.17 -5.29
N ILE A 618 -14.73 -1.61 -4.11
CA ILE A 618 -14.99 -0.21 -3.80
C ILE A 618 -13.66 0.53 -4.00
N GLY A 619 -13.60 1.39 -5.01
CA GLY A 619 -12.36 2.05 -5.43
C GLY A 619 -11.72 2.92 -4.36
N GLU A 620 -10.45 3.25 -4.53
CA GLU A 620 -9.74 4.20 -3.68
C GLU A 620 -10.27 5.63 -3.83
N SER A 621 -9.97 6.48 -2.85
CA SER A 621 -10.38 7.88 -2.86
C SER A 621 -9.99 8.58 -4.16
N GLY A 622 -10.99 9.14 -4.86
CA GLY A 622 -10.79 9.85 -6.13
C GLY A 622 -10.83 8.95 -7.37
N SER A 623 -10.92 7.64 -7.22
CA SER A 623 -11.10 6.72 -8.35
C SER A 623 -12.43 6.96 -9.07
N THR A 624 -12.46 6.73 -10.38
CA THR A 624 -13.68 6.76 -11.19
C THR A 624 -14.15 5.37 -11.62
N SER A 625 -13.26 4.38 -11.58
CA SER A 625 -13.56 2.97 -11.84
C SER A 625 -12.51 2.11 -11.12
N PRO A 626 -12.91 1.27 -10.16
CA PRO A 626 -14.24 1.23 -9.53
C PRO A 626 -14.53 2.51 -8.75
N ALA A 627 -15.80 2.87 -8.54
CA ALA A 627 -16.16 4.07 -7.79
C ALA A 627 -15.87 3.92 -6.28
N PRO A 628 -15.45 4.99 -5.58
CA PRO A 628 -15.11 4.93 -4.16
C PRO A 628 -16.32 4.94 -3.23
N SER A 629 -17.53 5.08 -3.75
CA SER A 629 -18.74 5.14 -2.93
C SER A 629 -19.94 4.65 -3.70
N GLY A 630 -20.93 4.17 -2.96
CA GLY A 630 -22.21 3.75 -3.52
C GLY A 630 -23.26 3.63 -2.43
N SER A 631 -24.43 3.15 -2.82
CA SER A 631 -25.50 2.86 -1.88
C SER A 631 -26.34 1.67 -2.34
N ARG A 632 -27.04 1.06 -1.38
CA ARG A 632 -28.11 0.08 -1.63
C ARG A 632 -29.35 0.46 -0.83
N TRP A 633 -30.53 0.31 -1.40
CA TRP A 633 -31.78 0.61 -0.69
C TRP A 633 -32.66 -0.64 -0.48
N LEU A 634 -33.44 -0.60 0.59
CA LEU A 634 -34.49 -1.55 0.92
C LEU A 634 -35.67 -0.84 1.61
N ASP A 635 -36.88 -1.33 1.37
CA ASP A 635 -38.07 -0.89 2.09
C ASP A 635 -38.27 -1.82 3.29
N ILE A 636 -38.45 -1.26 4.48
CA ILE A 636 -38.68 -2.02 5.72
C ILE A 636 -40.12 -1.76 6.15
N SER A 637 -40.85 -2.84 6.39
CA SER A 637 -42.25 -2.85 6.81
C SER A 637 -42.39 -3.42 8.21
N ALA A 638 -42.88 -2.60 9.15
CA ALA A 638 -43.09 -2.97 10.54
C ALA A 638 -44.58 -3.05 10.88
N ASP A 639 -45.00 -4.13 11.53
CA ASP A 639 -46.40 -4.43 11.86
C ASP A 639 -46.83 -3.98 13.26
N SER A 640 -45.89 -3.46 14.04
CA SER A 640 -46.07 -3.10 15.45
C SER A 640 -45.15 -1.95 15.86
N PHE A 641 -45.58 -1.21 16.88
CA PHE A 641 -44.76 -0.17 17.51
C PHE A 641 -43.63 -0.79 18.36
N GLY A 642 -42.52 -0.07 18.46
CA GLY A 642 -41.38 -0.42 19.29
C GLY A 642 -40.04 -0.26 18.59
N ASP A 643 -39.00 -0.69 19.29
CA ASP A 643 -37.62 -0.67 18.81
C ASP A 643 -37.29 -2.01 18.12
N VAL A 644 -36.79 -1.93 16.88
CA VAL A 644 -36.36 -3.06 16.07
C VAL A 644 -34.87 -2.91 15.75
N PRO A 645 -33.99 -3.82 16.25
CA PRO A 645 -32.57 -3.78 15.93
C PRO A 645 -32.32 -4.40 14.55
N LEU A 646 -31.73 -3.61 13.67
CA LEU A 646 -31.24 -3.99 12.35
C LEU A 646 -29.71 -3.93 12.37
N GLU A 647 -29.07 -4.71 11.51
CA GLU A 647 -27.62 -4.69 11.36
C GLU A 647 -27.26 -4.84 9.89
N ALA A 648 -26.37 -3.97 9.42
CA ALA A 648 -25.73 -4.13 8.12
C ALA A 648 -24.27 -4.49 8.34
N VAL A 649 -23.75 -5.39 7.51
CA VAL A 649 -22.37 -5.85 7.55
C VAL A 649 -21.77 -5.72 6.16
N LEU A 650 -20.67 -4.96 6.07
CA LEU A 650 -19.85 -4.86 4.86
C LEU A 650 -18.61 -5.73 5.06
N THR A 651 -18.51 -6.80 4.29
CA THR A 651 -17.31 -7.63 4.22
C THR A 651 -16.52 -7.28 2.96
N TYR A 652 -15.20 -7.31 3.02
CA TYR A 652 -14.32 -6.98 1.90
C TYR A 652 -12.94 -7.60 2.09
N ARG A 653 -12.16 -7.71 1.01
CA ARG A 653 -10.79 -8.20 1.04
C ARG A 653 -9.79 -7.05 0.95
N VAL A 654 -8.71 -7.20 1.71
CA VAL A 654 -7.52 -6.34 1.72
C VAL A 654 -6.29 -7.23 1.70
N GLY A 655 -5.53 -7.20 0.60
CA GLY A 655 -4.48 -8.20 0.36
C GLY A 655 -5.07 -9.62 0.42
N VAL A 656 -4.56 -10.48 1.31
CA VAL A 656 -5.13 -11.83 1.56
C VAL A 656 -6.08 -11.91 2.77
N SER A 657 -6.40 -10.76 3.38
CA SER A 657 -7.18 -10.69 4.62
C SER A 657 -8.63 -10.31 4.31
N THR A 658 -9.57 -11.01 4.93
CA THR A 658 -10.99 -10.59 4.93
C THR A 658 -11.23 -9.65 6.11
N ARG A 659 -11.85 -8.51 5.84
CA ARG A 659 -12.23 -7.48 6.80
C ARG A 659 -13.74 -7.36 6.85
N GLU A 660 -14.23 -6.90 7.98
CA GLU A 660 -15.65 -6.74 8.24
C GLU A 660 -15.90 -5.40 8.94
N MET A 661 -16.98 -4.73 8.56
CA MET A 661 -17.52 -3.54 9.22
C MET A 661 -19.00 -3.72 9.48
N THR A 662 -19.42 -3.58 10.73
CA THR A 662 -20.82 -3.66 11.16
C THR A 662 -21.40 -2.27 11.38
N SER A 663 -22.62 -2.03 10.91
CA SER A 663 -23.38 -0.79 11.12
C SER A 663 -24.74 -1.15 11.75
N PRO A 664 -24.84 -1.14 13.09
CA PRO A 664 -26.10 -1.40 13.77
C PRO A 664 -27.04 -0.19 13.61
N PHE A 665 -28.34 -0.47 13.51
CA PHE A 665 -29.39 0.54 13.38
C PHE A 665 -30.61 0.17 14.21
N LEU A 666 -31.08 1.08 15.04
CA LEU A 666 -32.28 0.87 15.84
C LEU A 666 -33.44 1.61 15.17
N LEU A 667 -34.28 0.86 14.44
CA LEU A 667 -35.52 1.41 13.90
C LEU A 667 -36.53 1.57 15.04
N ARG A 668 -36.96 2.79 15.30
CA ARG A 668 -38.00 3.06 16.30
C ARG A 668 -39.31 3.40 15.61
N VAL A 669 -40.29 2.51 15.70
CA VAL A 669 -41.66 2.73 15.20
C VAL A 669 -42.50 3.28 16.34
N MET A 670 -42.99 4.51 16.20
CA MET A 670 -43.68 5.22 17.27
C MET A 670 -45.13 5.55 16.89
N LEU A 671 -46.00 5.58 17.90
CA LEU A 671 -47.37 6.04 17.72
C LEU A 671 -47.36 7.55 17.44
N ASP A 672 -48.06 7.94 16.40
CA ASP A 672 -48.43 9.30 16.03
C ASP A 672 -49.95 9.23 15.81
N THR A 673 -50.71 9.74 16.78
CA THR A 673 -52.15 9.48 16.89
C THR A 673 -52.98 10.30 15.89
N ASP A 674 -52.55 11.51 15.55
CA ASP A 674 -53.26 12.42 14.64
C ASP A 674 -52.64 12.53 13.24
N ASN A 675 -51.49 11.89 13.02
CA ASN A 675 -50.81 11.71 11.74
C ASN A 675 -50.28 13.02 11.15
N ASP A 676 -49.63 13.83 11.97
CA ASP A 676 -48.96 15.05 11.51
C ASP A 676 -47.45 14.87 11.25
N GLY A 677 -46.89 13.70 11.59
CA GLY A 677 -45.49 13.35 11.39
C GLY A 677 -44.62 13.48 12.64
N VAL A 678 -45.18 13.92 13.77
CA VAL A 678 -44.49 13.96 15.07
C VAL A 678 -45.03 12.85 15.98
N PRO A 679 -44.18 11.94 16.50
CA PRO A 679 -44.65 10.94 17.44
C PRO A 679 -45.24 11.53 18.73
N ASP A 680 -46.27 10.89 19.31
CA ASP A 680 -46.97 11.30 20.55
C ASP A 680 -46.02 11.55 21.75
N GLU A 681 -44.84 10.93 21.78
CA GLU A 681 -43.84 11.13 22.84
C GLU A 681 -43.14 12.51 22.74
N PHE A 682 -43.10 13.08 21.53
CA PHE A 682 -42.46 14.35 21.22
C PHE A 682 -43.46 15.46 20.89
N ASP A 683 -44.73 15.10 20.68
CA ASP A 683 -45.83 16.00 20.41
C ASP A 683 -46.49 16.51 21.72
N PRO A 684 -46.53 17.84 21.99
CA PRO A 684 -47.23 18.41 23.13
C PRO A 684 -48.76 18.37 23.03
N GLU A 685 -49.34 18.27 21.83
CA GLU A 685 -50.77 18.11 21.59
C GLU A 685 -51.07 16.90 20.67
N PRO A 686 -50.86 15.63 21.12
CA PRO A 686 -50.92 14.38 20.32
C PRO A 686 -52.23 14.03 19.60
N LEU A 687 -53.23 14.92 19.62
CA LEU A 687 -54.54 14.72 19.02
C LEU A 687 -54.94 15.87 18.09
N ASP A 688 -54.12 16.92 17.96
CA ASP A 688 -54.34 18.06 17.08
C ASP A 688 -53.27 18.12 15.97
N PRO A 689 -53.60 17.68 14.74
CA PRO A 689 -52.64 17.54 13.64
C PRO A 689 -52.18 18.89 13.04
N THR A 690 -52.45 19.99 13.75
CA THR A 690 -52.06 21.35 13.40
C THR A 690 -51.19 22.02 14.46
N LEU A 691 -50.87 21.33 15.56
CA LEU A 691 -50.14 21.85 16.71
C LEU A 691 -49.18 20.79 17.27
N CYS A 692 -47.97 20.67 16.73
CA CYS A 692 -47.03 19.65 17.21
C CYS A 692 -45.78 20.20 17.91
N GLY A 693 -45.77 21.52 18.11
CA GLY A 693 -44.75 22.20 18.91
C GLY A 693 -43.42 22.36 18.18
N ASP A 694 -42.42 22.83 18.92
CA ASP A 694 -41.08 23.18 18.43
C ASP A 694 -40.05 22.27 19.09
N ALA A 695 -40.08 20.98 18.73
CA ALA A 695 -39.29 19.94 19.39
C ALA A 695 -37.78 20.13 19.14
N ASP A 696 -37.38 20.80 18.06
CA ASP A 696 -35.99 21.15 17.74
C ASP A 696 -35.54 22.53 18.26
N PHE A 697 -36.46 23.28 18.90
CA PHE A 697 -36.26 24.62 19.46
C PHE A 697 -35.78 25.68 18.44
N ASN A 698 -36.12 25.51 17.17
CA ASN A 698 -35.83 26.50 16.12
C ASN A 698 -36.80 27.70 16.12
N GLY A 699 -37.88 27.63 16.92
CA GLY A 699 -38.90 28.66 17.09
C GLY A 699 -40.10 28.50 16.16
N CYS A 700 -40.23 27.38 15.44
CA CYS A 700 -41.30 27.08 14.50
C CYS A 700 -42.00 25.78 14.88
N ASP A 701 -43.28 25.66 14.51
CA ASP A 701 -44.06 24.44 14.69
C ASP A 701 -43.58 23.37 13.69
N ASP A 702 -43.25 22.17 14.16
CA ASP A 702 -42.64 21.08 13.38
C ASP A 702 -43.55 20.54 12.26
N CYS A 703 -44.85 20.85 12.32
CA CYS A 703 -45.89 20.44 11.36
C CYS A 703 -46.24 21.54 10.36
N GLY A 704 -45.67 22.73 10.54
CA GLY A 704 -45.81 23.86 9.64
C GLY A 704 -44.86 23.75 8.44
N PRO A 705 -45.22 24.28 7.25
CA PRO A 705 -44.23 24.50 6.20
C PRO A 705 -43.15 25.48 6.71
N GLN A 706 -41.86 25.16 6.50
CA GLN A 706 -40.69 25.95 6.93
C GLN A 706 -40.75 27.45 6.57
N ASP A 707 -41.62 27.85 5.63
CA ASP A 707 -41.84 29.24 5.21
C ASP A 707 -42.79 30.06 6.12
N ASP A 708 -43.45 29.47 7.12
CA ASP A 708 -44.37 30.19 8.03
C ASP A 708 -43.73 30.65 9.36
N CYS A 709 -42.40 30.65 9.45
CA CYS A 709 -41.63 31.17 10.59
C CYS A 709 -41.68 32.71 10.70
N GLN A 710 -42.83 33.36 10.45
CA GLN A 710 -43.03 34.79 10.63
C GLN A 710 -43.77 35.09 11.93
N GLY A 711 -43.01 34.97 13.02
CA GLY A 711 -43.08 35.75 14.26
C GLY A 711 -44.44 36.11 14.82
N ASP A 712 -44.81 35.45 15.91
CA ASP A 712 -45.62 36.08 16.95
C ASP A 712 -44.98 35.87 18.33
N PRO A 713 -44.40 36.90 18.95
CA PRO A 713 -43.96 36.85 20.33
C PRO A 713 -45.12 37.30 21.24
N ASP A 714 -46.18 36.50 21.40
CA ASP A 714 -47.16 36.75 22.46
C ASP A 714 -48.04 35.51 22.76
N GLY A 715 -47.47 34.59 23.55
CA GLY A 715 -48.25 33.65 24.35
C GLY A 715 -48.50 34.21 25.75
N GLY A 716 -49.72 34.66 26.08
CA GLY A 716 -50.15 34.72 27.48
C GLY A 716 -51.29 35.69 27.91
N VAL A 717 -52.51 35.13 27.99
CA VAL A 717 -53.57 35.35 29.01
C VAL A 717 -54.27 36.74 29.13
N PRO A 718 -55.63 36.80 29.09
CA PRO A 718 -56.39 37.98 29.50
C PRO A 718 -56.73 37.93 31.00
N ASP A 719 -56.25 38.89 31.78
CA ASP A 719 -56.79 39.15 33.12
C ASP A 719 -57.29 40.59 33.24
N ALA A 720 -58.47 40.72 33.84
CA ALA A 720 -59.21 41.95 33.98
C ALA A 720 -59.26 42.34 35.46
N ASP A 721 -58.56 43.40 35.86
CA ASP A 721 -59.17 44.37 36.78
C ASP A 721 -58.41 45.71 36.87
N THR A 722 -59.24 46.69 37.22
CA THR A 722 -59.13 48.12 37.49
C THR A 722 -57.89 48.68 38.21
N GLY A 723 -57.51 49.91 37.84
CA GLY A 723 -56.72 50.78 38.73
C GLY A 723 -55.97 51.92 38.05
N THR A 724 -56.43 53.15 38.27
CA THR A 724 -55.76 54.40 37.89
C THR A 724 -54.44 54.63 38.65
N SER A 725 -53.36 54.98 37.95
CA SER A 725 -52.40 56.02 38.41
C SER A 725 -51.38 56.38 37.32
N ASN A 726 -51.19 57.68 37.11
CA ASN A 726 -50.07 58.26 36.39
C ASN A 726 -48.74 57.87 37.04
N ASP A 727 -47.71 57.54 36.26
CA ASP A 727 -46.41 58.24 36.32
C ASP A 727 -45.47 57.79 35.19
N ALA A 728 -44.53 58.68 34.90
CA ALA A 728 -43.73 58.78 33.69
C ALA A 728 -42.45 57.92 33.66
N GLY A 729 -41.96 57.62 32.45
CA GLY A 729 -40.53 57.69 32.13
C GLY A 729 -39.88 56.49 31.42
N GLY A 730 -39.18 56.78 30.30
CA GLY A 730 -38.11 55.98 29.67
C GLY A 730 -38.61 54.99 28.62
N GLY A 731 -38.40 55.18 27.31
CA GLY A 731 -37.10 55.06 26.60
C GLY A 731 -36.90 53.58 26.22
N CYS A 732 -36.83 53.13 24.96
CA CYS A 732 -36.18 53.70 23.78
C CYS A 732 -36.96 53.37 22.49
N SER A 733 -36.97 54.33 21.58
CA SER A 733 -37.50 54.21 20.22
C SER A 733 -36.44 53.60 19.29
N CYS A 734 -36.82 52.54 18.57
CA CYS A 734 -36.16 52.16 17.33
C CYS A 734 -36.62 53.12 16.21
N THR A 735 -35.68 53.68 15.46
CA THR A 735 -35.97 54.25 14.13
C THR A 735 -35.17 53.48 13.10
N THR A 736 -35.91 52.83 12.21
CA THR A 736 -35.45 52.20 10.97
C THR A 736 -34.99 53.26 9.97
N GLY A 737 -34.03 52.90 9.13
CA GLY A 737 -33.55 53.72 8.01
C GLY A 737 -32.45 53.00 7.25
N GLY A 738 -32.85 52.17 6.29
CA GLY A 738 -31.98 51.27 5.55
C GLY A 738 -31.11 51.92 4.47
N GLY A 739 -30.40 51.02 3.77
CA GLY A 739 -29.85 51.26 2.45
C GLY A 739 -28.33 51.24 2.40
N SER A 740 -27.77 50.12 1.95
CA SER A 740 -27.10 49.99 0.64
C SER A 740 -25.93 49.01 0.67
N SER A 741 -26.00 48.10 -0.30
CA SER A 741 -25.03 47.12 -0.78
C SER A 741 -23.58 47.60 -0.85
N LEU A 742 -22.65 46.80 -0.30
CA LEU A 742 -21.21 46.92 -0.54
C LEU A 742 -20.79 46.08 -1.76
N PRO A 743 -19.92 46.60 -2.65
CA PRO A 743 -19.41 45.85 -3.79
C PRO A 743 -18.10 45.11 -3.44
N LEU A 744 -17.96 43.93 -4.05
CA LEU A 744 -16.70 43.21 -4.27
C LEU A 744 -15.66 44.09 -4.96
N THR A 745 -14.41 44.04 -4.52
CA THR A 745 -13.24 44.42 -5.34
C THR A 745 -12.08 43.42 -5.17
N PRO A 746 -11.28 43.19 -6.22
CA PRO A 746 -10.46 41.99 -6.38
C PRO A 746 -8.99 42.20 -5.94
N LEU A 747 -8.37 41.12 -5.46
CA LEU A 747 -6.94 41.07 -5.16
C LEU A 747 -6.14 40.99 -6.47
N ILE A 748 -5.29 42.00 -6.73
CA ILE A 748 -4.42 42.07 -7.91
C ILE A 748 -3.11 41.34 -7.63
N LEU A 749 -2.81 40.39 -8.52
CA LEU A 749 -1.56 39.67 -8.70
C LEU A 749 -0.41 40.66 -9.03
N LEU A 750 0.71 40.61 -8.30
CA LEU A 750 1.93 41.33 -8.67
C LEU A 750 3.07 40.33 -8.93
N MET A 751 3.33 40.09 -10.22
CA MET A 751 4.58 39.48 -10.69
C MET A 751 5.76 40.41 -10.39
N VAL A 752 6.81 39.88 -9.77
CA VAL A 752 8.15 40.46 -9.81
C VAL A 752 9.16 39.36 -10.18
N LEU A 753 9.69 39.48 -11.39
CA LEU A 753 10.89 38.80 -11.86
C LEU A 753 12.11 39.28 -11.04
N VAL A 754 12.86 38.37 -10.44
CA VAL A 754 14.26 38.59 -10.05
C VAL A 754 15.12 37.47 -10.63
N LEU A 755 15.79 37.81 -11.74
CA LEU A 755 17.02 37.18 -12.20
C LEU A 755 18.14 37.50 -11.20
N VAL A 756 18.66 36.50 -10.50
CA VAL A 756 20.05 36.52 -10.00
C VAL A 756 20.61 35.10 -10.13
N GLY A 757 21.53 34.93 -11.08
CA GLY A 757 22.30 33.71 -11.21
C GLY A 757 23.30 33.54 -10.06
N ARG A 758 23.58 32.28 -9.71
CA ARG A 758 24.79 31.92 -8.98
C ARG A 758 25.45 30.70 -9.63
N ARG A 759 26.54 31.01 -10.33
CA ARG A 759 27.62 30.08 -10.65
C ARG A 759 28.46 29.79 -9.39
N ARG A 760 29.12 28.63 -9.45
CA ARG A 760 30.29 28.11 -8.70
C ARG A 760 29.91 27.42 -7.38
N GLY A 761 30.34 26.20 -7.11
CA GLY A 761 31.35 25.36 -7.76
C GLY A 761 32.30 24.80 -6.70
N PHE A 762 32.24 23.50 -6.47
CA PHE A 762 33.32 22.51 -6.53
C PHE A 762 32.68 21.14 -6.34
#